data_AF-A0A847SDU9-F1
#
_entry.id   AF-A0A847SDU9-F1
#
_cell.length_a   1.000
_cell.length_b   1.000
_cell.length_c   1.000
_cell.angle_alpha   90.00
_cell.angle_beta   90.00
_cell.angle_gamma   90.00
#
_symmetry.space_group_name_H-M   'P 1'
#
loop_
_entity.id
_entity.type
_entity.pdbx_description
1 polymer ?
#
loop_
_entity_poly.entity_id
_entity_poly.type
_entity_poly.pdbx_seq_one_letter_code
_entity_poly.pdbx_strand_id
1 'polypeptide(L)'
;MYKKFLVIVLMSVFSISLHAQQSDNEDGTYTNPIIWADFPDNDVIRVGDTYYMVATSMYFFPGVPLLQSKDLVNWTYAANAVQRFKQHPFYDLKGGNRYGKGQWASSIRYHQGKFYILFLTLDEGGFLCTASKAEGPWDIKKLVRPYYDAGLFFDDDGRIYIAHGYSKLSVTEVDANLAPLSRDSVIFDKVQRPGLEGSHVYKKDGYYYIYATYGGGDGYQVCLRSKSIYGPYEEKVVLKDDMNLYGKGVHQGALIETPRGEWWSVIFQDRDGVGRVPTLQPVQWVDGWPVVGKDGRAVVTHVKPRTETVAPVEVLPGSDEFNGDKLGMQWAWNHNPDDSAWSLSERKGQLRLTTTGVAADLLHARNSLTQRIFGPFSDATTVFDISGMKKGDVAGLAVLQLPYAFIGIHATGAAKLIVMEHAGKRVDSVVIGKESRVFFKASANTVTNQAYFCYSFDNKTFIPLGDTLNMRFDLKMFTGNRFTLFNYATVQSGGHVDVDWFHLDTRKGPPNLFKASARIAADRYDDIYGARVVPGKDGNGPGEQEISHLTAGAWIRFNQVDFDGEYKYLLLRVAPRGGHINVYLDKDTLNPYAAVAVPEQPSLKYMTISVPVKPLTGRHRLTFAFTGNIPSAARFNWFTFADSNQQAYISSPLVSHIYTADPSAHLFNGKIYIYPSHDTAVQTKESDNGDHFQMADYHIFSMDSIGGRVTDHGAALRVQDVPWAAKQLWAPDAAFSKGIYYLYFPAKDKQGVFRIGVASSKQPTGPFVAEKEPITGSYSIDPCVFRDDDGSFYLYFGGIWGGQLQNWNDNRYDATAHLREKNEPAILPRVAKLSGDMKSLENAPLTIKITDRTGRLYNEQENDKRFFEAAWMHKYHGKYYFSYSTGDTHNIVYAIGDSPYGPFTYQGVILKPVEGWTNHHSIIEIGHKWYLFYHDTQLSGKTHLRNIKVMELKYNSDGTIQTLSAFR
;
A
#
# COMPACT_ATOMS: atom_id res chain seq x y z
N MET A 1 10.98 50.50 43.93
CA MET A 1 9.72 49.71 43.86
C MET A 1 9.34 49.65 42.39
N TYR A 2 9.05 48.46 41.84
CA TYR A 2 8.69 48.15 40.43
C TYR A 2 9.82 48.27 39.39
N LYS A 3 10.03 47.36 38.42
CA LYS A 3 9.61 45.98 38.12
C LYS A 3 10.59 45.52 37.02
N LYS A 4 11.26 44.37 37.18
CA LYS A 4 12.01 43.71 36.10
C LYS A 4 11.00 43.15 35.10
N PHE A 5 11.06 43.60 33.84
CA PHE A 5 10.33 42.98 32.73
C PHE A 5 11.08 41.72 32.30
N LEU A 6 10.50 40.56 32.61
CA LEU A 6 10.87 39.28 32.02
C LEU A 6 10.21 39.24 30.64
N VAL A 7 10.99 39.35 29.57
CA VAL A 7 10.51 39.08 28.21
C VAL A 7 10.36 37.57 28.08
N ILE A 8 9.13 37.10 28.20
CA ILE A 8 8.76 35.73 27.80
C ILE A 8 8.77 35.74 26.27
N VAL A 9 9.83 35.18 25.69
CA VAL A 9 9.81 34.75 24.30
C VAL A 9 8.82 33.59 24.23
N LEU A 10 7.60 33.85 23.74
CA LEU A 10 6.72 32.79 23.26
C LEU A 10 7.51 32.08 22.15
N MET A 11 8.06 30.91 22.45
CA MET A 11 8.31 29.92 21.41
C MET A 11 6.93 29.56 20.87
N SER A 12 6.55 30.19 19.77
CA SER A 12 5.55 29.66 18.86
C SER A 12 5.99 28.26 18.51
N VAL A 13 5.37 27.28 19.17
CA VAL A 13 5.35 25.89 18.73
C VAL A 13 4.78 25.96 17.33
N PHE A 14 5.65 25.86 16.32
CA PHE A 14 5.20 25.53 14.99
C PHE A 14 4.54 24.17 15.14
N SER A 15 3.20 24.14 15.16
CA SER A 15 2.46 22.95 14.83
C SER A 15 2.96 22.55 13.45
N ILE A 16 3.83 21.54 13.41
CA ILE A 16 4.17 20.88 12.17
C ILE A 16 2.84 20.26 11.73
N SER A 17 2.11 20.93 10.85
CA SER A 17 0.96 20.35 10.17
C SER A 17 1.50 19.28 9.22
N LEU A 18 1.79 18.11 9.81
CA LEU A 18 2.11 16.86 9.13
C LEU A 18 0.91 16.41 8.29
N HIS A 19 1.22 15.73 7.20
CA HIS A 19 0.37 15.45 6.05
C HIS A 19 -0.89 14.66 6.42
N ALA A 20 -2.05 15.31 6.41
CA ALA A 20 -3.34 14.69 6.75
C ALA A 20 -4.30 14.65 5.55
N GLN A 21 -5.04 13.55 5.44
CA GLN A 21 -6.12 13.36 4.49
C GLN A 21 -7.28 14.29 4.84
N GLN A 22 -7.79 15.03 3.86
CA GLN A 22 -9.00 15.85 3.96
C GLN A 22 -10.01 15.46 2.87
N SER A 23 -11.30 15.60 3.13
CA SER A 23 -12.35 15.41 2.11
C SER A 23 -12.80 16.72 1.47
N ASP A 24 -12.50 17.86 2.09
CA ASP A 24 -12.72 19.19 1.53
C ASP A 24 -11.79 19.42 0.34
N ASN A 25 -12.36 19.89 -0.76
CA ASN A 25 -11.64 20.18 -1.99
C ASN A 25 -11.07 21.61 -2.04
N GLU A 26 -11.36 22.43 -1.02
CA GLU A 26 -10.99 23.85 -0.89
C GLU A 26 -11.56 24.75 -2.01
N ASP A 27 -12.54 24.26 -2.77
CA ASP A 27 -13.19 24.95 -3.89
C ASP A 27 -14.72 25.09 -3.71
N GLY A 28 -15.21 24.84 -2.49
CA GLY A 28 -16.64 24.80 -2.16
C GLY A 28 -17.30 23.43 -2.42
N THR A 29 -16.53 22.42 -2.82
CA THR A 29 -16.97 21.03 -2.94
C THR A 29 -16.27 20.11 -1.93
N TYR A 30 -16.75 18.88 -1.81
CA TYR A 30 -16.11 17.80 -1.05
C TYR A 30 -16.13 16.50 -1.86
N THR A 31 -15.22 15.58 -1.54
CA THR A 31 -15.15 14.24 -2.14
C THR A 31 -15.31 13.16 -1.09
N ASN A 32 -16.23 12.24 -1.31
CA ASN A 32 -16.47 11.08 -0.47
C ASN A 32 -15.32 10.06 -0.56
N PRO A 33 -15.02 9.35 0.53
CA PRO A 33 -15.67 9.43 1.85
C PRO A 33 -15.26 10.69 2.63
N ILE A 34 -16.16 11.22 3.46
CA ILE A 34 -15.89 12.43 4.28
C ILE A 34 -14.81 12.19 5.33
N ILE A 35 -14.64 10.93 5.77
CA ILE A 35 -13.49 10.46 6.56
C ILE A 35 -13.08 9.11 5.95
N TRP A 36 -11.85 8.98 5.43
CA TRP A 36 -11.42 7.72 4.79
C TRP A 36 -10.81 6.75 5.81
N ALA A 37 -11.55 6.46 6.88
CA ALA A 37 -11.16 5.55 7.94
C ALA A 37 -12.41 4.89 8.55
N ASP A 38 -12.21 3.81 9.32
CA ASP A 38 -13.28 3.00 9.92
C ASP A 38 -14.06 3.78 11.00
N PHE A 39 -15.16 4.42 10.61
CA PHE A 39 -16.14 5.08 11.47
C PHE A 39 -17.56 4.64 11.08
N PRO A 40 -17.96 3.41 11.45
CA PRO A 40 -19.25 2.83 11.06
C PRO A 40 -20.44 3.27 11.90
N ASP A 41 -21.62 2.85 11.44
CA ASP A 41 -22.91 2.91 12.14
C ASP A 41 -23.25 4.34 12.59
N ASN A 42 -23.16 5.29 11.66
CA ASN A 42 -23.21 6.71 11.95
C ASN A 42 -24.62 7.17 12.34
N ASP A 43 -24.79 7.75 13.53
CA ASP A 43 -25.97 8.58 13.85
C ASP A 43 -25.52 10.02 14.05
N VAL A 44 -26.26 10.96 13.46
CA VAL A 44 -25.87 12.37 13.37
C VAL A 44 -27.01 13.26 13.85
N ILE A 45 -26.66 14.21 14.71
CA ILE A 45 -27.58 15.27 15.18
C ILE A 45 -26.95 16.64 15.00
N ARG A 46 -27.78 17.68 15.05
CA ARG A 46 -27.34 19.08 15.11
C ARG A 46 -27.83 19.70 16.41
N VAL A 47 -26.92 20.37 17.13
CA VAL A 47 -27.23 21.18 18.32
C VAL A 47 -26.70 22.59 18.06
N GLY A 48 -27.62 23.54 17.90
CA GLY A 48 -27.26 24.88 17.42
C GLY A 48 -26.67 24.83 16.01
N ASP A 49 -25.44 25.32 15.88
CA ASP A 49 -24.65 25.39 14.64
C ASP A 49 -23.66 24.21 14.48
N THR A 50 -23.66 23.25 15.41
CA THR A 50 -22.68 22.16 15.46
C THR A 50 -23.35 20.82 15.20
N TYR A 51 -22.77 20.05 14.30
CA TYR A 51 -23.15 18.68 14.03
C TYR A 51 -22.31 17.73 14.88
N TYR A 52 -22.94 16.67 15.38
CA TYR A 52 -22.29 15.62 16.16
C TYR A 52 -22.59 14.28 15.55
N MET A 53 -21.56 13.44 15.35
CA MET A 53 -21.67 12.10 14.80
C MET A 53 -21.10 11.09 15.78
N VAL A 54 -21.93 10.14 16.21
CA VAL A 54 -21.45 8.95 16.95
C VAL A 54 -21.08 7.86 15.94
N ALA A 55 -20.04 7.08 16.25
CA ALA A 55 -19.67 5.92 15.46
C ALA A 55 -19.36 4.72 16.37
N THR A 56 -19.41 3.52 15.79
CA THR A 56 -19.14 2.27 16.50
C THR A 56 -17.65 2.04 16.73
N SER A 57 -17.27 1.56 17.92
CA SER A 57 -15.89 1.17 18.26
C SER A 57 -15.70 -0.25 18.78
N MET A 58 -16.77 -1.04 18.91
CA MET A 58 -16.68 -2.44 19.36
C MET A 58 -15.93 -2.59 20.70
N TYR A 59 -14.80 -3.29 20.70
CA TYR A 59 -13.96 -3.61 21.86
C TYR A 59 -12.77 -2.65 22.04
N PHE A 60 -12.69 -1.57 21.26
CA PHE A 60 -11.67 -0.54 21.43
C PHE A 60 -12.09 0.49 22.49
N PHE A 61 -11.22 0.75 23.47
CA PHE A 61 -11.48 1.70 24.56
C PHE A 61 -10.30 2.67 24.80
N PRO A 62 -10.51 3.97 25.07
CA PRO A 62 -11.79 4.68 25.08
C PRO A 62 -12.56 4.53 23.76
N GLY A 63 -13.86 4.32 23.88
CA GLY A 63 -14.77 3.93 22.81
C GLY A 63 -16.02 4.78 22.78
N VAL A 64 -16.95 4.43 21.89
CA VAL A 64 -18.12 5.27 21.53
C VAL A 64 -17.65 6.67 21.11
N PRO A 65 -16.84 6.76 20.03
CA PRO A 65 -16.31 8.01 19.52
C PRO A 65 -17.46 8.94 19.11
N LEU A 66 -17.37 10.18 19.57
CA LEU A 66 -18.23 11.28 19.18
C LEU A 66 -17.37 12.30 18.43
N LEU A 67 -17.72 12.54 17.17
CA LEU A 67 -17.10 13.57 16.33
C LEU A 67 -17.98 14.81 16.29
N GLN A 68 -17.38 15.95 15.98
CA GLN A 68 -18.08 17.22 15.74
C GLN A 68 -17.64 17.88 14.44
N SER A 69 -18.56 18.62 13.82
CA SER A 69 -18.33 19.38 12.60
C SER A 69 -19.19 20.63 12.55
N LYS A 70 -18.75 21.63 11.79
CA LYS A 70 -19.53 22.84 11.46
C LYS A 70 -20.17 22.78 10.08
N ASP A 71 -19.79 21.80 9.25
CA ASP A 71 -20.20 21.73 7.83
C ASP A 71 -20.48 20.31 7.31
N LEU A 72 -20.50 19.29 8.18
CA LEU A 72 -20.66 17.86 7.88
C LEU A 72 -19.50 17.24 7.06
N VAL A 73 -18.46 18.00 6.73
CA VAL A 73 -17.33 17.56 5.90
C VAL A 73 -16.06 17.50 6.72
N ASN A 74 -15.76 18.57 7.45
CA ASN A 74 -14.57 18.73 8.28
C ASN A 74 -14.89 18.29 9.71
N TRP A 75 -14.29 17.19 10.17
CA TRP A 75 -14.60 16.54 11.45
C TRP A 75 -13.42 16.55 12.42
N THR A 76 -13.71 16.81 13.70
CA THR A 76 -12.78 16.66 14.82
C THR A 76 -13.39 15.79 15.90
N TYR A 77 -12.58 15.25 16.82
CA TYR A 77 -13.10 14.55 17.99
C TYR A 77 -13.75 15.53 18.97
N ALA A 78 -14.95 15.20 19.46
CA ALA A 78 -15.58 15.85 20.60
C ALA A 78 -15.34 15.04 21.89
N ALA A 79 -15.49 13.72 21.82
CA ALA A 79 -15.29 12.83 22.96
C ALA A 79 -15.06 11.37 22.53
N ASN A 80 -14.60 10.56 23.47
CA ASN A 80 -14.85 9.12 23.51
C ASN A 80 -15.75 8.87 24.72
N ALA A 81 -17.05 8.62 24.52
CA ALA A 81 -18.02 8.66 25.61
C ALA A 81 -17.80 7.55 26.66
N VAL A 82 -17.20 6.43 26.27
CA VAL A 82 -16.93 5.29 27.16
C VAL A 82 -15.44 5.10 27.35
N GLN A 83 -14.90 5.54 28.48
CA GLN A 83 -13.46 5.43 28.76
C GLN A 83 -13.00 3.99 29.02
N ARG A 84 -13.86 3.17 29.63
CA ARG A 84 -13.60 1.77 29.97
C ARG A 84 -14.91 1.02 30.11
N PHE A 85 -14.94 -0.26 29.74
CA PHE A 85 -16.13 -1.10 29.85
C PHE A 85 -15.89 -2.31 30.77
N LYS A 86 -16.56 -2.37 31.93
CA LYS A 86 -16.25 -3.28 33.05
C LYS A 86 -17.23 -4.45 33.22
N GLN A 87 -18.13 -4.66 32.27
CA GLN A 87 -19.27 -5.56 32.41
C GLN A 87 -18.89 -7.05 32.36
N HIS A 88 -17.72 -7.38 31.81
CA HIS A 88 -17.21 -8.74 31.74
C HIS A 88 -15.66 -8.76 31.78
N PRO A 89 -15.01 -9.74 32.44
CA PRO A 89 -13.53 -9.83 32.48
C PRO A 89 -12.88 -10.00 31.10
N PHE A 90 -13.63 -10.44 30.08
CA PHE A 90 -13.10 -10.57 28.72
C PHE A 90 -12.77 -9.22 28.07
N TYR A 91 -13.38 -8.12 28.53
CA TYR A 91 -12.97 -6.76 28.13
C TYR A 91 -11.60 -6.37 28.68
N ASP A 92 -11.06 -7.11 29.65
CA ASP A 92 -9.69 -6.95 30.16
C ASP A 92 -8.75 -8.04 29.60
N LEU A 93 -9.18 -8.82 28.60
CA LEU A 93 -8.50 -10.01 28.07
C LEU A 93 -8.20 -11.08 29.14
N LYS A 94 -9.07 -11.23 30.15
CA LYS A 94 -8.90 -12.21 31.24
C LYS A 94 -9.81 -13.42 31.01
N GLY A 95 -9.20 -14.56 30.67
CA GLY A 95 -9.91 -15.83 30.46
C GLY A 95 -10.69 -15.93 29.13
N GLY A 96 -10.57 -14.93 28.25
CA GLY A 96 -11.25 -14.83 26.96
C GLY A 96 -11.14 -13.42 26.36
N ASN A 97 -11.89 -13.14 25.29
CA ASN A 97 -11.86 -11.87 24.57
C ASN A 97 -13.28 -11.40 24.14
N ARG A 98 -13.35 -10.19 23.59
CA ARG A 98 -14.53 -9.53 23.03
C ARG A 98 -14.31 -9.04 21.59
N TYR A 99 -13.44 -9.70 20.82
CA TYR A 99 -13.32 -9.40 19.39
C TYR A 99 -14.66 -9.60 18.69
N GLY A 100 -15.04 -8.65 17.82
CA GLY A 100 -16.36 -8.64 17.15
C GLY A 100 -17.55 -8.43 18.10
N LYS A 101 -17.29 -8.00 19.33
CA LYS A 101 -18.27 -7.68 20.39
C LYS A 101 -17.96 -6.29 20.97
N GLY A 102 -18.64 -5.90 22.04
CA GLY A 102 -18.53 -4.53 22.59
C GLY A 102 -19.63 -3.64 22.02
N GLN A 103 -19.39 -2.34 21.88
CA GLN A 103 -20.45 -1.43 21.45
C GLN A 103 -20.79 -1.61 19.96
N TRP A 104 -22.03 -2.01 19.67
CA TRP A 104 -22.66 -2.06 18.33
C TRP A 104 -23.45 -0.78 18.04
N ALA A 105 -24.07 -0.66 16.86
CA ALA A 105 -24.76 0.54 16.36
C ALA A 105 -25.46 1.38 17.46
N SER A 106 -25.16 2.69 17.44
CA SER A 106 -25.63 3.64 18.44
C SER A 106 -26.72 4.53 17.86
N SER A 107 -27.59 5.06 18.74
CA SER A 107 -28.40 6.24 18.44
C SER A 107 -28.07 7.40 19.38
N ILE A 108 -27.86 8.58 18.80
CA ILE A 108 -27.56 9.82 19.54
C ILE A 108 -28.72 10.80 19.44
N ARG A 109 -29.14 11.39 20.56
CA ARG A 109 -30.16 12.46 20.60
C ARG A 109 -29.76 13.57 21.55
N TYR A 110 -30.23 14.78 21.27
CA TYR A 110 -30.16 15.90 22.20
C TYR A 110 -31.58 16.30 22.60
N HIS A 111 -31.88 16.24 23.89
CA HIS A 111 -33.21 16.55 24.41
C HIS A 111 -33.08 17.24 25.76
N GLN A 112 -33.85 18.33 25.95
CA GLN A 112 -33.90 19.08 27.22
C GLN A 112 -32.53 19.38 27.83
N GLY A 113 -31.57 19.86 27.02
CA GLY A 113 -30.26 20.27 27.50
C GLY A 113 -29.23 19.15 27.66
N LYS A 114 -29.55 17.91 27.29
CA LYS A 114 -28.68 16.74 27.46
C LYS A 114 -28.52 15.92 26.18
N PHE A 115 -27.33 15.37 26.01
CA PHE A 115 -27.02 14.34 25.04
C PHE A 115 -27.34 12.95 25.61
N TYR A 116 -27.86 12.08 24.75
CA TYR A 116 -28.20 10.69 25.02
C TYR A 116 -27.58 9.84 23.91
N ILE A 117 -26.77 8.83 24.26
CA ILE A 117 -26.26 7.83 23.31
C ILE A 117 -26.73 6.45 23.79
N LEU A 118 -27.60 5.82 23.01
CA LEU A 118 -28.13 4.48 23.25
C LEU A 118 -27.38 3.46 22.39
N PHE A 119 -26.88 2.38 22.98
CA PHE A 119 -26.26 1.27 22.25
C PHE A 119 -26.46 -0.07 22.96
N LEU A 120 -26.00 -1.16 22.35
CA LEU A 120 -25.96 -2.50 22.96
C LEU A 120 -24.64 -3.21 22.68
N THR A 121 -24.41 -4.35 23.35
CA THR A 121 -23.20 -5.16 23.15
C THR A 121 -23.40 -6.61 22.72
N LEU A 122 -24.63 -7.00 22.38
CA LEU A 122 -25.13 -8.36 22.14
C LEU A 122 -25.07 -9.26 23.37
N ASP A 123 -23.93 -9.28 24.06
CA ASP A 123 -23.65 -10.20 25.17
C ASP A 123 -24.02 -9.60 26.54
N GLU A 124 -23.80 -8.30 26.78
CA GLU A 124 -24.00 -7.68 28.10
C GLU A 124 -25.30 -6.87 28.25
N GLY A 125 -26.04 -6.66 27.17
CA GLY A 125 -27.32 -5.94 27.16
C GLY A 125 -27.25 -4.54 26.53
N GLY A 126 -28.22 -3.69 26.88
CA GLY A 126 -28.33 -2.31 26.41
C GLY A 126 -27.74 -1.30 27.39
N PHE A 127 -27.23 -0.19 26.87
CA PHE A 127 -26.57 0.87 27.63
C PHE A 127 -26.99 2.25 27.13
N LEU A 128 -27.10 3.19 28.07
CA LEU A 128 -27.34 4.60 27.80
C LEU A 128 -26.19 5.42 28.37
N CYS A 129 -25.55 6.23 27.51
CA CYS A 129 -24.65 7.29 27.93
C CYS A 129 -25.39 8.62 27.96
N THR A 130 -25.18 9.45 28.98
CA THR A 130 -25.73 10.81 29.03
C THR A 130 -24.70 11.85 29.45
N ALA A 131 -24.79 13.06 28.89
CA ALA A 131 -23.95 14.19 29.25
C ALA A 131 -24.68 15.52 29.00
N SER A 132 -24.33 16.58 29.74
CA SER A 132 -24.85 17.94 29.49
C SER A 132 -24.09 18.68 28.38
N LYS A 133 -22.88 18.20 28.05
CA LYS A 133 -22.00 18.70 27.00
C LYS A 133 -21.46 17.54 26.18
N ALA A 134 -21.17 17.76 24.90
CA ALA A 134 -20.66 16.70 24.02
C ALA A 134 -19.30 16.16 24.47
N GLU A 135 -18.45 17.02 25.04
CA GLU A 135 -17.13 16.69 25.58
C GLU A 135 -17.21 15.85 26.87
N GLY A 136 -18.41 15.71 27.45
CA GLY A 136 -18.66 15.02 28.70
C GLY A 136 -18.57 15.92 29.94
N PRO A 137 -18.37 15.33 31.14
CA PRO A 137 -18.24 13.89 31.39
C PRO A 137 -19.53 13.13 31.03
N TRP A 138 -19.36 11.86 30.64
CA TRP A 138 -20.46 10.97 30.27
C TRP A 138 -20.76 10.00 31.41
N ASP A 139 -22.03 9.94 31.82
CA ASP A 139 -22.56 8.90 32.71
C ASP A 139 -23.02 7.70 31.90
N ILE A 140 -22.74 6.48 32.36
CA ILE A 140 -23.07 5.23 31.64
C ILE A 140 -23.98 4.37 32.51
N LYS A 141 -25.18 4.08 32.01
CA LYS A 141 -26.20 3.29 32.68
C LYS A 141 -26.53 2.02 31.90
N LYS A 142 -26.55 0.87 32.58
CA LYS A 142 -27.09 -0.37 32.02
C LYS A 142 -28.62 -0.34 32.01
N LEU A 143 -29.23 -0.74 30.91
CA LEU A 143 -30.68 -0.80 30.75
C LEU A 143 -31.24 -2.14 31.21
N VAL A 144 -32.54 -2.14 31.48
CA VAL A 144 -33.28 -3.35 31.92
C VAL A 144 -33.35 -4.42 30.82
N ARG A 145 -33.24 -4.01 29.55
CA ARG A 145 -33.14 -4.89 28.38
C ARG A 145 -32.37 -4.22 27.23
N PRO A 146 -31.80 -4.98 26.28
CA PRO A 146 -31.24 -4.44 25.04
C PRO A 146 -32.33 -4.05 24.03
N TYR A 147 -31.94 -3.21 23.07
CA TYR A 147 -32.72 -2.84 21.89
C TYR A 147 -31.80 -2.92 20.67
N TYR A 148 -31.99 -3.92 19.80
CA TYR A 148 -31.10 -4.17 18.64
C TYR A 148 -31.20 -3.03 17.61
N ASP A 149 -30.05 -2.46 17.22
CA ASP A 149 -29.95 -1.37 16.24
C ASP A 149 -30.99 -0.27 16.43
N ALA A 150 -30.98 0.29 17.64
CA ALA A 150 -32.06 1.11 18.16
C ALA A 150 -32.01 2.55 17.65
N GLY A 151 -33.18 3.11 17.32
CA GLY A 151 -33.40 4.53 17.09
C GLY A 151 -34.20 5.15 18.24
N LEU A 152 -33.53 5.92 19.09
CA LEU A 152 -34.17 6.65 20.19
C LEU A 152 -34.92 7.87 19.65
N PHE A 153 -36.15 8.09 20.12
CA PHE A 153 -36.99 9.18 19.65
C PHE A 153 -37.75 9.83 20.81
N PHE A 154 -37.59 11.15 20.92
CA PHE A 154 -38.39 11.98 21.82
C PHE A 154 -39.45 12.68 20.98
N ASP A 155 -40.71 12.37 21.20
CA ASP A 155 -41.81 12.91 20.41
C ASP A 155 -42.29 14.26 20.97
N ASP A 156 -42.98 15.04 20.14
CA ASP A 156 -43.49 16.37 20.49
C ASP A 156 -44.59 16.32 21.56
N ASP A 157 -45.22 15.15 21.76
CA ASP A 157 -46.22 14.91 22.80
C ASP A 157 -45.62 14.55 24.17
N GLY A 158 -44.28 14.51 24.27
CA GLY A 158 -43.53 14.19 25.47
C GLY A 158 -43.30 12.69 25.72
N ARG A 159 -43.78 11.81 24.84
CA ARG A 159 -43.52 10.37 24.91
C ARG A 159 -42.16 10.03 24.32
N ILE A 160 -41.60 8.92 24.79
CA ILE A 160 -40.28 8.44 24.36
C ILE A 160 -40.47 7.07 23.73
N TYR A 161 -39.93 6.91 22.53
CA TYR A 161 -40.02 5.70 21.74
C TYR A 161 -38.63 5.19 21.38
N ILE A 162 -38.51 3.88 21.27
CA ILE A 162 -37.33 3.22 20.70
C ILE A 162 -37.82 2.33 19.56
N ALA A 163 -37.40 2.63 18.33
CA ALA A 163 -37.53 1.71 17.20
C ALA A 163 -36.32 0.76 17.20
N HIS A 164 -36.52 -0.55 17.02
CA HIS A 164 -35.44 -1.54 17.11
C HIS A 164 -35.81 -2.85 16.40
N GLY A 165 -34.81 -3.66 16.06
CA GLY A 165 -34.98 -5.01 15.55
C GLY A 165 -34.10 -5.35 14.35
N TYR A 166 -34.19 -6.61 13.93
CA TYR A 166 -33.47 -7.17 12.77
C TYR A 166 -34.45 -7.98 11.93
N SER A 167 -34.70 -7.58 10.69
CA SER A 167 -35.69 -8.16 9.75
C SER A 167 -37.16 -8.05 10.22
N LYS A 168 -37.40 -7.82 11.50
CA LYS A 168 -38.69 -7.49 12.09
C LYS A 168 -38.46 -6.29 13.00
N LEU A 169 -39.00 -5.15 12.61
CA LEU A 169 -38.89 -3.91 13.36
C LEU A 169 -40.06 -3.76 14.31
N SER A 170 -39.75 -3.32 15.51
CA SER A 170 -40.70 -3.01 16.58
C SER A 170 -40.46 -1.60 17.10
N VAL A 171 -41.51 -1.02 17.68
CA VAL A 171 -41.40 0.18 18.53
C VAL A 171 -41.81 -0.18 19.95
N THR A 172 -41.07 0.34 20.91
CA THR A 172 -41.38 0.25 22.34
C THR A 172 -41.49 1.65 22.92
N GLU A 173 -42.59 1.94 23.62
CA GLU A 173 -42.71 3.16 24.43
C GLU A 173 -41.96 2.95 25.75
N VAL A 174 -41.21 3.97 26.17
CA VAL A 174 -40.34 3.90 27.35
C VAL A 174 -40.49 5.13 28.24
N ASP A 175 -40.10 4.99 29.51
CA ASP A 175 -40.02 6.11 30.44
C ASP A 175 -38.72 6.92 30.23
N ALA A 176 -38.53 7.98 31.04
CA ALA A 176 -37.32 8.81 31.01
C ALA A 176 -36.02 8.07 31.37
N ASN A 177 -36.12 6.86 31.93
CA ASN A 177 -35.02 5.96 32.23
C ASN A 177 -34.78 4.91 31.14
N LEU A 178 -35.54 4.99 30.04
CA LEU A 178 -35.65 4.03 28.95
C LEU A 178 -36.10 2.62 29.40
N ALA A 179 -36.88 2.53 30.49
CA ALA A 179 -37.57 1.31 30.87
C ALA A 179 -38.88 1.16 30.06
N PRO A 180 -39.22 -0.04 29.57
CA PRO A 180 -40.40 -0.26 28.74
C PRO A 180 -41.69 0.00 29.53
N LEU A 181 -42.54 0.88 28.98
CA LEU A 181 -43.90 1.13 29.48
C LEU A 181 -44.95 0.25 28.80
N SER A 182 -44.60 -0.35 27.66
CA SER A 182 -45.46 -1.23 26.88
C SER A 182 -44.69 -2.44 26.33
N ARG A 183 -45.43 -3.42 25.79
CA ARG A 183 -44.83 -4.51 25.01
C ARG A 183 -44.37 -3.99 23.65
N ASP A 184 -43.38 -4.65 23.07
CA ASP A 184 -42.91 -4.36 21.72
C ASP A 184 -44.08 -4.44 20.72
N SER A 185 -44.34 -3.34 20.03
CA SER A 185 -45.32 -3.27 18.95
C SER A 185 -44.61 -3.53 17.63
N VAL A 186 -44.87 -4.67 16.98
CA VAL A 186 -44.29 -4.97 15.67
C VAL A 186 -44.90 -4.02 14.65
N ILE A 187 -44.04 -3.25 13.99
CA ILE A 187 -44.45 -2.20 13.04
C ILE A 187 -44.14 -2.55 11.60
N PHE A 188 -43.18 -3.47 11.37
CA PHE A 188 -42.81 -3.95 10.05
C PHE A 188 -42.14 -5.32 10.11
N ASP A 189 -42.67 -6.30 9.38
CA ASP A 189 -42.14 -7.67 9.27
C ASP A 189 -42.17 -8.23 7.83
N LYS A 190 -42.60 -7.40 6.86
CA LYS A 190 -42.75 -7.76 5.45
C LYS A 190 -41.48 -7.44 4.66
N VAL A 191 -40.35 -7.95 5.12
CA VAL A 191 -39.05 -7.62 4.52
C VAL A 191 -38.81 -8.29 3.18
N GLN A 192 -38.10 -7.60 2.29
CA GLN A 192 -37.70 -8.13 0.99
C GLN A 192 -36.55 -9.15 1.09
N ARG A 193 -35.68 -8.99 2.11
CA ARG A 193 -34.62 -9.93 2.48
C ARG A 193 -34.33 -9.84 3.98
N PRO A 194 -33.64 -10.82 4.60
CA PRO A 194 -33.11 -10.63 5.95
C PRO A 194 -32.12 -9.45 6.00
N GLY A 195 -32.04 -8.77 7.13
CA GLY A 195 -31.06 -7.69 7.34
C GLY A 195 -31.63 -6.28 7.38
N LEU A 196 -32.95 -6.10 7.52
CA LEU A 196 -33.53 -4.78 7.82
C LEU A 196 -33.15 -4.38 9.26
N GLU A 197 -32.26 -3.41 9.41
CA GLU A 197 -31.68 -2.98 10.69
C GLU A 197 -31.26 -1.49 10.67
N GLY A 198 -30.47 -1.03 11.64
CA GLY A 198 -29.95 0.34 11.72
C GLY A 198 -31.05 1.40 11.81
N SER A 199 -31.99 1.27 12.74
CA SER A 199 -33.19 2.13 12.77
C SER A 199 -32.89 3.54 13.30
N HIS A 200 -33.30 4.58 12.57
CA HIS A 200 -33.35 5.96 13.04
C HIS A 200 -34.73 6.57 12.80
N VAL A 201 -35.33 7.13 13.85
CA VAL A 201 -36.70 7.66 13.80
C VAL A 201 -36.69 9.18 13.59
N TYR A 202 -37.57 9.66 12.70
CA TYR A 202 -37.82 11.07 12.43
C TYR A 202 -39.32 11.34 12.38
N LYS A 203 -39.71 12.59 12.58
CA LYS A 203 -41.08 13.06 12.38
C LYS A 203 -41.06 14.31 11.52
N LYS A 204 -41.83 14.30 10.43
CA LYS A 204 -41.89 15.39 9.46
C LYS A 204 -43.27 15.43 8.80
N ASP A 205 -43.85 16.62 8.68
CA ASP A 205 -45.13 16.87 7.99
C ASP A 205 -46.28 15.91 8.39
N GLY A 206 -46.37 15.59 9.68
CA GLY A 206 -47.39 14.70 10.23
C GLY A 206 -47.16 13.20 10.01
N TYR A 207 -45.98 12.82 9.51
CA TYR A 207 -45.55 11.43 9.34
C TYR A 207 -44.38 11.09 10.26
N TYR A 208 -44.36 9.85 10.74
CA TYR A 208 -43.21 9.19 11.33
C TYR A 208 -42.44 8.45 10.24
N TYR A 209 -41.13 8.55 10.30
CA TYR A 209 -40.21 7.91 9.39
C TYR A 209 -39.24 7.03 10.17
N ILE A 210 -38.97 5.83 9.65
CA ILE A 210 -37.87 4.98 10.14
C ILE A 210 -36.91 4.83 8.98
N TYR A 211 -35.78 5.52 9.08
CA TYR A 211 -34.67 5.38 8.16
C TYR A 211 -33.86 4.17 8.59
N ALA A 212 -33.68 3.21 7.69
CA ALA A 212 -33.12 1.90 7.99
C ALA A 212 -32.36 1.35 6.80
N THR A 213 -31.58 0.29 7.02
CA THR A 213 -30.77 -0.33 5.97
C THR A 213 -31.17 -1.78 5.76
N TYR A 214 -30.97 -2.29 4.55
CA TYR A 214 -30.70 -3.70 4.36
C TYR A 214 -29.18 -3.92 4.28
N GLY A 215 -28.57 -4.37 5.38
CA GLY A 215 -27.11 -4.48 5.51
C GLY A 215 -26.44 -5.52 4.61
N GLY A 216 -25.10 -5.54 4.65
CA GLY A 216 -24.22 -6.41 3.84
C GLY A 216 -23.42 -5.63 2.79
N GLY A 217 -22.43 -6.28 2.16
CA GLY A 217 -21.57 -5.59 1.17
C GLY A 217 -22.36 -5.00 -0.02
N ASP A 218 -23.47 -5.62 -0.43
CA ASP A 218 -24.40 -5.10 -1.43
C ASP A 218 -25.54 -4.25 -0.83
N GLY A 219 -25.29 -3.71 0.37
CA GLY A 219 -26.29 -3.07 1.21
C GLY A 219 -26.92 -1.85 0.57
N TYR A 220 -28.13 -1.51 1.01
CA TYR A 220 -28.88 -0.39 0.46
C TYR A 220 -29.80 0.24 1.49
N GLN A 221 -30.11 1.51 1.26
CA GLN A 221 -30.87 2.32 2.20
C GLN A 221 -32.36 2.30 1.88
N VAL A 222 -33.18 2.15 2.93
CA VAL A 222 -34.63 2.26 2.85
C VAL A 222 -35.14 3.31 3.84
N CYS A 223 -36.35 3.77 3.58
CA CYS A 223 -37.12 4.56 4.52
C CYS A 223 -38.50 3.95 4.64
N LEU A 224 -38.99 3.84 5.86
CA LEU A 224 -40.36 3.46 6.16
C LEU A 224 -41.13 4.69 6.61
N ARG A 225 -42.41 4.81 6.25
CA ARG A 225 -43.25 5.97 6.61
C ARG A 225 -44.63 5.53 7.13
N SER A 226 -45.15 6.21 8.16
CA SER A 226 -46.52 6.04 8.66
C SER A 226 -47.07 7.33 9.29
N LYS A 227 -48.40 7.47 9.38
CA LYS A 227 -49.06 8.56 10.15
C LYS A 227 -49.14 8.26 11.65
N SER A 228 -48.81 7.04 12.07
CA SER A 228 -48.80 6.61 13.46
C SER A 228 -47.46 5.96 13.75
N ILE A 229 -46.86 6.24 14.91
CA ILE A 229 -45.61 5.61 15.34
C ILE A 229 -45.73 4.07 15.41
N TYR A 230 -46.95 3.57 15.64
CA TYR A 230 -47.29 2.13 15.67
C TYR A 230 -47.66 1.55 14.30
N GLY A 231 -47.56 2.34 13.22
CA GLY A 231 -47.85 1.88 11.87
C GLY A 231 -49.35 1.91 11.49
N PRO A 232 -49.72 1.23 10.39
CA PRO A 232 -48.84 0.43 9.52
C PRO A 232 -47.83 1.30 8.77
N TYR A 233 -46.63 0.78 8.53
CA TYR A 233 -45.59 1.44 7.74
C TYR A 233 -45.58 0.94 6.29
N GLU A 234 -45.42 1.87 5.35
CA GLU A 234 -45.00 1.59 3.98
C GLU A 234 -43.48 1.76 3.85
N GLU A 235 -42.83 1.00 2.96
CA GLU A 235 -41.37 1.04 2.72
C GLU A 235 -41.07 1.59 1.32
N LYS A 236 -39.98 2.35 1.19
CA LYS A 236 -39.38 2.75 -0.07
C LYS A 236 -37.86 2.58 -0.05
N VAL A 237 -37.29 2.06 -1.12
CA VAL A 237 -35.84 2.12 -1.37
C VAL A 237 -35.48 3.56 -1.72
N VAL A 238 -34.58 4.15 -0.94
CA VAL A 238 -34.21 5.57 -1.05
C VAL A 238 -32.80 5.78 -1.60
N LEU A 239 -31.94 4.77 -1.51
CA LEU A 239 -30.66 4.66 -2.21
C LEU A 239 -30.33 3.18 -2.43
N LYS A 240 -29.97 2.82 -3.66
CA LYS A 240 -29.37 1.51 -3.97
C LYS A 240 -28.31 1.71 -5.03
N ASP A 241 -27.12 2.06 -4.56
CA ASP A 241 -25.99 2.46 -5.40
C ASP A 241 -24.67 2.15 -4.68
N ASP A 242 -23.65 1.80 -5.45
CA ASP A 242 -22.32 1.44 -4.98
C ASP A 242 -21.27 2.55 -5.24
N MET A 243 -21.74 3.73 -5.66
CA MET A 243 -20.94 4.92 -5.92
C MET A 243 -19.80 4.62 -6.91
N ASN A 244 -18.55 4.57 -6.44
CA ASN A 244 -17.37 4.27 -7.26
C ASN A 244 -16.66 2.98 -6.84
N LEU A 245 -17.32 2.12 -6.06
CA LEU A 245 -16.76 0.85 -5.62
C LEU A 245 -17.78 -0.27 -5.85
N TYR A 246 -17.67 -0.92 -7.00
CA TYR A 246 -18.56 -1.94 -7.50
C TYR A 246 -18.90 -2.99 -6.45
N GLY A 247 -20.20 -3.22 -6.28
CA GLY A 247 -20.72 -4.21 -5.34
C GLY A 247 -20.51 -3.86 -3.87
N LYS A 248 -20.10 -2.62 -3.56
CA LYS A 248 -19.99 -2.07 -2.21
C LYS A 248 -21.01 -0.94 -2.02
N GLY A 249 -22.21 -1.33 -1.61
CA GLY A 249 -23.33 -0.43 -1.44
C GLY A 249 -23.08 0.66 -0.39
N VAL A 250 -23.68 1.82 -0.59
CA VAL A 250 -23.68 2.92 0.39
C VAL A 250 -24.97 2.86 1.20
N HIS A 251 -24.85 2.64 2.52
CA HIS A 251 -26.00 2.37 3.37
C HIS A 251 -25.71 2.66 4.85
N GLN A 252 -26.75 2.55 5.68
CA GLN A 252 -26.77 2.64 7.14
C GLN A 252 -26.17 3.93 7.72
N GLY A 253 -27.06 4.75 8.25
CA GLY A 253 -26.71 5.98 8.94
C GLY A 253 -27.91 6.89 9.13
N ALA A 254 -27.70 8.20 9.20
CA ALA A 254 -28.72 9.16 9.61
C ALA A 254 -29.00 10.27 8.59
N LEU A 255 -30.25 10.76 8.61
CA LEU A 255 -30.68 11.97 7.93
C LEU A 255 -30.41 13.18 8.83
N ILE A 256 -30.02 14.31 8.24
CA ILE A 256 -29.79 15.55 8.95
C ILE A 256 -30.21 16.75 8.13
N GLU A 257 -30.84 17.72 8.79
CA GLU A 257 -31.25 18.99 8.20
C GLU A 257 -30.28 20.12 8.61
N THR A 258 -29.80 20.88 7.62
CA THR A 258 -28.98 22.07 7.85
C THR A 258 -29.84 23.24 8.36
N PRO A 259 -29.24 24.27 8.97
CA PRO A 259 -29.98 25.49 9.33
C PRO A 259 -30.73 26.17 8.17
N ARG A 260 -30.33 25.87 6.92
CA ARG A 260 -30.96 26.42 5.71
C ARG A 260 -32.01 25.49 5.08
N GLY A 261 -32.44 24.45 5.79
CA GLY A 261 -33.48 23.51 5.34
C GLY A 261 -33.02 22.53 4.26
N GLU A 262 -31.72 22.41 4.01
CA GLU A 262 -31.20 21.34 3.14
C GLU A 262 -31.14 20.04 3.92
N TRP A 263 -31.54 18.94 3.29
CA TRP A 263 -31.43 17.61 3.88
C TRP A 263 -30.23 16.87 3.32
N TRP A 264 -29.55 16.14 4.19
CA TRP A 264 -28.38 15.34 3.88
C TRP A 264 -28.47 13.99 4.60
N SER A 265 -27.71 13.02 4.12
CA SER A 265 -27.57 11.71 4.75
C SER A 265 -26.10 11.43 4.98
N VAL A 266 -25.73 11.15 6.23
CA VAL A 266 -24.41 10.59 6.57
C VAL A 266 -24.58 9.08 6.69
N ILE A 267 -24.03 8.34 5.73
CA ILE A 267 -24.16 6.88 5.58
C ILE A 267 -22.80 6.30 5.19
N PHE A 268 -22.48 5.07 5.54
CA PHE A 268 -21.16 4.50 5.27
C PHE A 268 -21.11 3.65 3.99
N GLN A 269 -19.88 3.38 3.53
CA GLN A 269 -19.58 2.39 2.50
C GLN A 269 -18.54 1.39 3.02
N ASP A 270 -18.77 0.11 2.78
CA ASP A 270 -17.79 -0.95 3.04
C ASP A 270 -16.60 -0.84 2.07
N ARG A 271 -15.38 -0.72 2.59
CA ARG A 271 -14.14 -0.58 1.79
C ARG A 271 -13.07 -1.61 2.13
N ASP A 272 -13.50 -2.87 2.25
CA ASP A 272 -12.64 -4.02 2.52
C ASP A 272 -11.69 -3.76 3.71
N GLY A 273 -10.38 -3.90 3.53
CA GLY A 273 -9.39 -3.84 4.61
C GLY A 273 -9.41 -2.54 5.42
N VAL A 274 -9.78 -1.40 4.84
CA VAL A 274 -9.87 -0.16 5.63
C VAL A 274 -11.04 -0.18 6.62
N GLY A 275 -12.06 -0.99 6.37
CA GLY A 275 -13.31 -1.02 7.12
C GLY A 275 -14.41 -0.20 6.47
N ARG A 276 -15.24 0.44 7.30
CA ARG A 276 -16.50 1.06 6.91
C ARG A 276 -16.37 2.58 7.04
N VAL A 277 -16.41 3.27 5.91
CA VAL A 277 -16.07 4.70 5.83
C VAL A 277 -17.32 5.56 5.69
N PRO A 278 -17.49 6.63 6.48
CA PRO A 278 -18.64 7.52 6.35
C PRO A 278 -18.59 8.32 5.04
N THR A 279 -19.75 8.48 4.41
CA THR A 279 -20.00 9.28 3.22
C THR A 279 -21.14 10.26 3.50
N LEU A 280 -21.16 11.37 2.76
CA LEU A 280 -22.20 12.39 2.82
C LEU A 280 -22.93 12.43 1.48
N GLN A 281 -24.25 12.31 1.51
CA GLN A 281 -25.12 12.32 0.33
C GLN A 281 -26.18 13.42 0.47
N PRO A 282 -26.45 14.22 -0.59
CA PRO A 282 -27.57 15.17 -0.58
C PRO A 282 -28.91 14.43 -0.53
N VAL A 283 -29.95 15.04 0.01
CA VAL A 283 -31.29 14.46 0.09
C VAL A 283 -32.34 15.44 -0.42
N GLN A 284 -33.21 14.95 -1.29
CA GLN A 284 -34.36 15.69 -1.80
C GLN A 284 -35.66 15.03 -1.32
N TRP A 285 -36.62 15.83 -0.86
CA TRP A 285 -37.93 15.31 -0.49
C TRP A 285 -38.87 15.34 -1.71
N VAL A 286 -39.27 14.16 -2.19
CA VAL A 286 -40.18 14.00 -3.34
C VAL A 286 -41.38 13.19 -2.89
N ASP A 287 -42.59 13.76 -3.01
CA ASP A 287 -43.86 13.15 -2.56
C ASP A 287 -43.81 12.64 -1.10
N GLY A 288 -43.14 13.43 -0.25
CA GLY A 288 -42.95 13.12 1.17
C GLY A 288 -42.00 11.96 1.46
N TRP A 289 -41.13 11.58 0.52
CA TRP A 289 -40.06 10.59 0.70
C TRP A 289 -38.67 11.22 0.56
N PRO A 290 -37.68 10.84 1.39
CA PRO A 290 -36.31 11.28 1.20
C PRO A 290 -35.67 10.47 0.06
N VAL A 291 -35.33 11.13 -1.05
CA VAL A 291 -34.55 10.56 -2.15
C VAL A 291 -33.10 10.95 -1.91
N VAL A 292 -32.25 9.96 -1.68
CA VAL A 292 -30.85 10.17 -1.27
C VAL A 292 -29.94 10.13 -2.50
N GLY A 293 -28.93 10.99 -2.50
CA GLY A 293 -28.06 11.19 -3.65
C GLY A 293 -28.65 12.14 -4.69
N LYS A 294 -27.92 12.36 -5.78
CA LYS A 294 -28.37 13.16 -6.92
C LYS A 294 -29.22 12.28 -7.82
N ASP A 295 -30.52 12.56 -7.92
CA ASP A 295 -31.47 11.78 -8.71
C ASP A 295 -31.51 10.28 -8.33
N GLY A 296 -31.33 9.99 -7.04
CA GLY A 296 -31.29 8.61 -6.51
C GLY A 296 -29.96 7.88 -6.70
N ARG A 297 -28.89 8.58 -7.09
CA ARG A 297 -27.52 8.05 -7.26
C ARG A 297 -26.56 8.67 -6.26
N ALA A 298 -25.71 7.85 -5.64
CA ALA A 298 -24.71 8.35 -4.72
C ALA A 298 -23.71 9.26 -5.45
N VAL A 299 -23.28 10.33 -4.80
CA VAL A 299 -22.31 11.28 -5.34
C VAL A 299 -20.91 10.95 -4.82
N VAL A 300 -19.92 10.94 -5.72
CA VAL A 300 -18.51 10.88 -5.34
C VAL A 300 -18.06 12.26 -4.87
N THR A 301 -18.24 13.29 -5.71
CA THR A 301 -17.90 14.68 -5.38
C THR A 301 -19.13 15.56 -5.51
N HIS A 302 -19.36 16.44 -4.52
CA HIS A 302 -20.53 17.32 -4.51
C HIS A 302 -20.26 18.67 -3.83
N VAL A 303 -21.14 19.64 -4.06
CA VAL A 303 -21.06 20.94 -3.38
C VAL A 303 -21.26 20.75 -1.87
N LYS A 304 -20.53 21.50 -1.06
CA LYS A 304 -20.65 21.42 0.40
C LYS A 304 -22.06 21.84 0.87
N PRO A 305 -22.55 21.28 2.00
CA PRO A 305 -23.77 21.75 2.64
C PRO A 305 -23.73 23.25 2.92
N ARG A 306 -24.85 23.95 2.71
CA ARG A 306 -24.94 25.36 3.06
C ARG A 306 -25.17 25.50 4.56
N THR A 307 -24.18 26.05 5.24
CA THR A 307 -24.20 26.33 6.69
C THR A 307 -24.17 27.83 6.97
N GLU A 308 -24.37 28.21 8.25
CA GLU A 308 -24.34 29.61 8.67
C GLU A 308 -22.94 30.23 8.58
N THR A 309 -21.90 29.42 8.81
CA THR A 309 -20.51 29.86 8.83
C THR A 309 -19.65 28.96 7.95
N VAL A 310 -18.71 29.56 7.22
CA VAL A 310 -17.64 28.82 6.55
C VAL A 310 -16.74 28.24 7.62
N ALA A 311 -16.71 26.91 7.74
CA ALA A 311 -15.83 26.21 8.65
C ALA A 311 -14.39 26.20 8.09
N PRO A 312 -13.37 26.30 8.94
CA PRO A 312 -12.01 25.98 8.51
C PRO A 312 -11.91 24.51 8.11
N VAL A 313 -10.95 24.21 7.24
CA VAL A 313 -10.55 22.83 6.99
C VAL A 313 -9.97 22.27 8.28
N GLU A 314 -10.52 21.14 8.72
CA GLU A 314 -10.07 20.42 9.91
C GLU A 314 -9.81 18.96 9.54
N VAL A 315 -8.77 18.40 10.14
CA VAL A 315 -8.35 17.01 9.92
C VAL A 315 -8.22 16.30 11.25
N LEU A 316 -8.56 15.01 11.27
CA LEU A 316 -8.41 14.21 12.48
C LEU A 316 -6.92 14.04 12.83
N PRO A 317 -6.56 14.06 14.13
CA PRO A 317 -5.17 13.92 14.54
C PRO A 317 -4.59 12.56 14.12
N GLY A 318 -3.43 12.61 13.46
CA GLY A 318 -2.70 11.45 12.97
C GLY A 318 -1.46 11.10 13.80
N SER A 319 -0.63 12.09 14.11
CA SER A 319 0.67 11.91 14.78
C SER A 319 0.60 12.26 16.27
N ASP A 320 1.50 11.70 17.06
CA ASP A 320 1.64 11.96 18.50
C ASP A 320 3.12 11.92 18.93
N GLU A 321 3.59 12.99 19.57
CA GLU A 321 4.94 13.08 20.15
C GLU A 321 4.98 12.61 21.61
N PHE A 322 3.85 12.19 22.18
CA PHE A 322 3.72 11.74 23.57
C PHE A 322 4.23 12.74 24.62
N ASN A 323 4.25 14.04 24.28
CA ASN A 323 4.66 15.13 25.17
C ASN A 323 3.58 15.54 26.18
N GLY A 324 2.32 15.18 25.90
CA GLY A 324 1.17 15.51 26.76
C GLY A 324 1.06 14.62 27.99
N ASP A 325 0.21 15.04 28.94
CA ASP A 325 -0.11 14.24 30.13
C ASP A 325 -1.22 13.19 29.89
N LYS A 326 -1.79 13.16 28.69
CA LYS A 326 -2.84 12.24 28.25
C LYS A 326 -2.59 11.85 26.80
N LEU A 327 -2.98 10.63 26.44
CA LEU A 327 -3.03 10.19 25.05
C LEU A 327 -4.04 11.04 24.27
N GLY A 328 -3.72 11.34 23.01
CA GLY A 328 -4.65 12.00 22.10
C GLY A 328 -5.91 11.16 21.82
N MET A 329 -7.00 11.81 21.40
CA MET A 329 -8.31 11.16 21.18
C MET A 329 -8.34 10.19 20.00
N GLN A 330 -7.34 10.22 19.12
CA GLN A 330 -7.15 9.27 18.03
C GLN A 330 -6.84 7.84 18.51
N TRP A 331 -6.30 7.72 19.73
CA TRP A 331 -5.87 6.46 20.29
C TRP A 331 -7.01 5.71 20.96
N ALA A 332 -7.05 4.39 20.74
CA ALA A 332 -7.84 3.46 21.53
C ALA A 332 -7.06 2.17 21.76
N TRP A 333 -7.15 1.63 22.96
CA TRP A 333 -6.58 0.32 23.30
C TRP A 333 -7.41 -0.79 22.68
N ASN A 334 -6.75 -1.83 22.19
CA ASN A 334 -7.39 -3.10 21.90
C ASN A 334 -7.81 -3.73 23.24
N HIS A 335 -9.12 -3.75 23.53
CA HIS A 335 -9.67 -4.04 24.84
C HIS A 335 -9.27 -3.00 25.90
N ASN A 336 -9.68 -3.16 27.16
CA ASN A 336 -9.31 -2.23 28.22
C ASN A 336 -7.81 -2.34 28.57
N PRO A 337 -7.11 -1.21 28.74
CA PRO A 337 -5.72 -1.21 29.19
C PRO A 337 -5.61 -1.67 30.64
N ASP A 338 -4.41 -2.11 31.01
CA ASP A 338 -3.90 -2.11 32.37
C ASP A 338 -3.17 -0.80 32.63
N ASP A 339 -3.78 0.09 33.39
CA ASP A 339 -3.25 1.43 33.64
C ASP A 339 -1.99 1.43 34.52
N SER A 340 -1.64 0.30 35.13
CA SER A 340 -0.35 0.14 35.81
C SER A 340 0.82 -0.18 34.87
N ALA A 341 0.52 -0.46 33.59
CA ALA A 341 1.46 -1.02 32.63
C ALA A 341 1.74 -0.10 31.43
N TRP A 342 1.30 1.16 31.50
CA TRP A 342 1.68 2.21 30.55
C TRP A 342 1.87 3.55 31.26
N SER A 343 2.71 4.44 30.72
CA SER A 343 2.94 5.75 31.31
C SER A 343 3.44 6.78 30.30
N LEU A 344 2.94 8.02 30.40
CA LEU A 344 3.47 9.22 29.73
C LEU A 344 4.32 10.09 30.68
N SER A 345 4.45 9.68 31.94
CA SER A 345 5.06 10.49 33.02
C SER A 345 6.33 9.89 33.60
N GLU A 346 6.50 8.56 33.50
CA GLU A 346 7.69 7.86 33.98
C GLU A 346 8.94 8.29 33.18
N ARG A 347 8.76 8.55 31.88
CA ARG A 347 9.75 9.19 31.02
C ARG A 347 9.05 10.22 30.15
N LYS A 348 9.16 11.51 30.52
CA LYS A 348 8.49 12.61 29.83
C LYS A 348 8.89 12.67 28.35
N GLY A 349 7.89 12.91 27.49
CA GLY A 349 8.06 12.96 26.03
C GLY A 349 8.11 11.59 25.36
N GLN A 350 7.70 10.52 26.07
CA GLN A 350 7.67 9.15 25.56
C GLN A 350 6.48 8.39 26.15
N LEU A 351 5.96 7.42 25.39
CA LEU A 351 5.04 6.40 25.87
C LEU A 351 5.82 5.17 26.33
N ARG A 352 5.80 4.88 27.63
CA ARG A 352 6.33 3.63 28.19
C ARG A 352 5.25 2.54 28.14
N LEU A 353 5.59 1.36 27.62
CA LEU A 353 4.77 0.15 27.68
C LEU A 353 5.51 -0.94 28.45
N THR A 354 4.94 -1.41 29.57
CA THR A 354 5.56 -2.40 30.47
C THR A 354 4.81 -3.73 30.40
N THR A 355 5.53 -4.85 30.31
CA THR A 355 4.91 -6.18 30.34
C THR A 355 4.52 -6.53 31.78
N THR A 356 3.24 -6.85 32.02
CA THR A 356 2.75 -7.25 33.36
C THR A 356 2.34 -8.72 33.45
N GLY A 357 2.22 -9.40 32.32
CA GLY A 357 1.92 -10.83 32.24
C GLY A 357 2.42 -11.43 30.93
N VAL A 358 2.25 -12.75 30.78
CA VAL A 358 2.57 -13.45 29.53
C VAL A 358 1.37 -13.51 28.61
N ALA A 359 1.60 -13.34 27.31
CA ALA A 359 0.61 -13.50 26.25
C ALA A 359 1.12 -14.49 25.20
N ALA A 360 0.20 -15.25 24.61
CA ALA A 360 0.53 -16.23 23.58
C ALA A 360 0.94 -15.56 22.25
N ASP A 361 0.28 -14.46 21.91
CA ASP A 361 0.44 -13.71 20.67
C ASP A 361 -0.11 -12.28 20.82
N LEU A 362 -0.07 -11.51 19.73
CA LEU A 362 -0.59 -10.14 19.68
C LEU A 362 -2.08 -10.02 20.02
N LEU A 363 -2.91 -11.01 19.67
CA LEU A 363 -4.36 -10.97 19.94
C LEU A 363 -4.67 -11.14 21.44
N HIS A 364 -3.73 -11.70 22.20
CA HIS A 364 -3.83 -11.85 23.65
C HIS A 364 -3.01 -10.79 24.42
N ALA A 365 -2.31 -9.91 23.70
CA ALA A 365 -1.49 -8.84 24.27
C ALA A 365 -2.35 -7.65 24.71
N ARG A 366 -2.54 -7.53 26.03
CA ARG A 366 -3.11 -6.32 26.64
C ARG A 366 -2.17 -5.13 26.45
N ASN A 367 -2.71 -3.91 26.53
CA ASN A 367 -1.97 -2.66 26.28
C ASN A 367 -1.41 -2.55 24.86
N SER A 368 -2.11 -3.15 23.89
CA SER A 368 -1.88 -2.86 22.47
C SER A 368 -2.63 -1.56 22.12
N LEU A 369 -1.88 -0.48 21.90
CA LEU A 369 -2.39 0.86 21.61
C LEU A 369 -2.63 1.02 20.11
N THR A 370 -3.85 1.37 19.70
CA THR A 370 -4.25 1.33 18.28
C THR A 370 -4.75 2.66 17.74
N GLN A 371 -4.52 2.88 16.45
CA GLN A 371 -5.08 3.98 15.68
C GLN A 371 -5.60 3.48 14.33
N ARG A 372 -6.65 4.11 13.82
CA ARG A 372 -7.25 3.79 12.52
C ARG A 372 -6.27 4.06 11.38
N ILE A 373 -6.32 3.25 10.34
CA ILE A 373 -5.65 3.52 9.06
C ILE A 373 -6.49 4.51 8.24
N PHE A 374 -5.84 5.51 7.65
CA PHE A 374 -6.48 6.48 6.77
C PHE A 374 -6.14 6.19 5.30
N GLY A 375 -7.15 6.20 4.44
CA GLY A 375 -6.97 6.01 3.00
C GLY A 375 -6.59 7.31 2.28
N PRO A 376 -6.18 7.22 0.99
CA PRO A 376 -5.90 5.98 0.26
C PRO A 376 -4.54 5.35 0.63
N PHE A 377 -3.63 6.14 1.21
CA PHE A 377 -2.28 5.73 1.60
C PHE A 377 -1.94 6.31 2.97
N SER A 378 -1.38 5.46 3.83
CA SER A 378 -0.88 5.83 5.16
C SER A 378 0.48 5.21 5.42
N ASP A 379 1.43 6.01 5.86
CA ASP A 379 2.72 5.58 6.35
C ASP A 379 2.79 5.87 7.86
N ALA A 380 2.73 4.81 8.68
CA ALA A 380 2.95 4.90 10.11
C ALA A 380 4.42 4.64 10.41
N THR A 381 5.09 5.60 11.06
CA THR A 381 6.49 5.50 11.48
C THR A 381 6.60 5.75 12.98
N THR A 382 7.51 5.07 13.67
CA THR A 382 7.69 5.18 15.12
C THR A 382 9.10 4.77 15.51
N VAL A 383 9.56 5.15 16.71
CA VAL A 383 10.84 4.70 17.27
C VAL A 383 10.66 4.07 18.64
N PHE A 384 11.34 2.95 18.86
CA PHE A 384 11.36 2.23 20.14
C PHE A 384 12.77 2.30 20.75
N ASP A 385 12.87 2.74 22.01
CA ASP A 385 13.98 2.42 22.91
C ASP A 385 13.72 1.05 23.54
N ILE A 386 14.60 0.10 23.19
CA ILE A 386 14.45 -1.32 23.54
C ILE A 386 15.37 -1.73 24.68
N SER A 387 16.05 -0.78 25.33
CA SER A 387 17.02 -1.06 26.40
C SER A 387 16.39 -1.82 27.59
N GLY A 388 15.14 -1.52 27.93
CA GLY A 388 14.37 -2.11 29.03
C GLY A 388 13.78 -3.50 28.78
N MET A 389 13.92 -4.06 27.57
CA MET A 389 13.35 -5.37 27.23
C MET A 389 14.05 -6.51 27.99
N LYS A 390 13.25 -7.50 28.42
CA LYS A 390 13.67 -8.73 29.08
C LYS A 390 13.48 -9.94 28.17
N LYS A 391 14.06 -11.08 28.59
CA LYS A 391 13.90 -12.36 27.88
C LYS A 391 12.42 -12.70 27.68
N GLY A 392 12.04 -12.95 26.43
CA GLY A 392 10.70 -13.28 26.00
C GLY A 392 9.84 -12.08 25.61
N ASP A 393 10.29 -10.84 25.82
CA ASP A 393 9.53 -9.67 25.39
C ASP A 393 9.47 -9.58 23.86
N VAL A 394 8.30 -9.20 23.37
CA VAL A 394 7.98 -8.92 21.97
C VAL A 394 7.28 -7.57 21.89
N ALA A 395 7.86 -6.62 21.15
CA ALA A 395 7.35 -5.26 21.04
C ALA A 395 7.52 -4.69 19.63
N GLY A 396 6.61 -3.86 19.13
CA GLY A 396 6.77 -3.28 17.80
C GLY A 396 5.53 -2.58 17.26
N LEU A 397 5.48 -2.48 15.92
CA LEU A 397 4.41 -1.86 15.15
C LEU A 397 3.69 -2.92 14.30
N ALA A 398 2.39 -3.05 14.51
CA ALA A 398 1.53 -4.01 13.83
C ALA A 398 0.46 -3.34 12.97
N VAL A 399 -0.07 -4.10 12.01
CA VAL A 399 -1.38 -3.89 11.40
C VAL A 399 -2.32 -4.98 11.95
N LEU A 400 -3.24 -4.56 12.83
CA LEU A 400 -4.13 -5.44 13.59
C LEU A 400 -5.46 -5.67 12.85
N GLN A 401 -5.69 -6.90 12.43
CA GLN A 401 -6.94 -7.50 11.93
C GLN A 401 -6.69 -9.04 11.83
N LEU A 402 -7.54 -9.83 11.18
CA LEU A 402 -7.27 -11.22 10.82
C LEU A 402 -7.12 -11.40 9.28
N PRO A 403 -5.94 -11.81 8.78
CA PRO A 403 -4.69 -11.97 9.53
C PRO A 403 -4.12 -10.62 9.98
N TYR A 404 -3.36 -10.62 11.08
CA TYR A 404 -2.50 -9.50 11.46
C TYR A 404 -1.08 -9.77 10.95
N ALA A 405 -0.29 -8.72 10.82
CA ALA A 405 1.16 -8.81 10.68
C ALA A 405 1.84 -7.67 11.43
N PHE A 406 3.10 -7.87 11.82
CA PHE A 406 3.87 -6.84 12.51
C PHE A 406 5.35 -6.92 12.19
N ILE A 407 6.02 -5.78 12.36
CA ILE A 407 7.47 -5.70 12.52
C ILE A 407 7.79 -5.24 13.93
N GLY A 408 8.75 -5.91 14.58
CA GLY A 408 9.06 -5.63 15.97
C GLY A 408 10.33 -6.30 16.44
N ILE A 409 10.60 -6.22 17.74
CA ILE A 409 11.72 -6.87 18.40
C ILE A 409 11.23 -8.09 19.17
N HIS A 410 11.98 -9.18 19.09
CA HIS A 410 11.87 -10.31 20.01
C HIS A 410 13.19 -10.47 20.78
N ALA A 411 13.14 -10.31 22.10
CA ALA A 411 14.27 -10.47 23.00
C ALA A 411 14.41 -11.93 23.46
N THR A 412 15.22 -12.75 22.77
CA THR A 412 15.34 -14.20 23.04
C THR A 412 16.12 -14.53 24.32
N GLY A 413 16.79 -13.54 24.91
CA GLY A 413 17.71 -13.66 26.04
C GLY A 413 19.17 -13.78 25.63
N ALA A 414 19.47 -14.40 24.48
CA ALA A 414 20.81 -14.43 23.89
C ALA A 414 21.07 -13.20 23.00
N ALA A 415 20.03 -12.72 22.32
CA ALA A 415 20.07 -11.56 21.45
C ALA A 415 18.69 -10.87 21.40
N LYS A 416 18.66 -9.67 20.82
CA LYS A 416 17.43 -9.01 20.37
C LYS A 416 17.39 -9.12 18.85
N LEU A 417 16.28 -9.64 18.33
CA LEU A 417 16.05 -9.83 16.91
C LEU A 417 14.98 -8.85 16.46
N ILE A 418 15.19 -8.13 15.36
CA ILE A 418 14.07 -7.58 14.60
C ILE A 418 13.39 -8.75 13.91
N VAL A 419 12.08 -8.83 13.98
CA VAL A 419 11.28 -9.90 13.41
C VAL A 419 10.14 -9.29 12.61
N MET A 420 9.80 -9.91 11.48
CA MET A 420 8.50 -9.75 10.85
C MET A 420 7.68 -11.01 11.14
N GLU A 421 6.49 -10.83 11.69
CA GLU A 421 5.53 -11.93 11.89
C GLU A 421 4.23 -11.67 11.13
N HIS A 422 3.70 -12.72 10.51
CA HIS A 422 2.46 -12.73 9.74
C HIS A 422 1.60 -13.90 10.21
N ALA A 423 0.36 -13.60 10.62
CA ALA A 423 -0.61 -14.60 11.08
C ALA A 423 -0.05 -15.52 12.19
N GLY A 424 0.67 -14.93 13.15
CA GLY A 424 1.29 -15.63 14.28
C GLY A 424 2.51 -16.47 13.94
N LYS A 425 3.08 -16.32 12.74
CA LYS A 425 4.30 -17.01 12.32
C LYS A 425 5.38 -16.01 11.96
N ARG A 426 6.61 -16.30 12.40
CA ARG A 426 7.77 -15.54 11.96
C ARG A 426 8.06 -15.80 10.49
N VAL A 427 8.11 -14.73 9.71
CA VAL A 427 8.42 -14.75 8.28
C VAL A 427 9.90 -14.48 8.05
N ASP A 428 10.47 -13.48 8.74
CA ASP A 428 11.88 -13.14 8.63
C ASP A 428 12.41 -12.51 9.93
N SER A 429 13.74 -12.44 10.08
CA SER A 429 14.39 -11.78 11.22
C SER A 429 15.83 -11.35 10.94
N VAL A 430 16.29 -10.32 11.67
CA VAL A 430 17.68 -9.83 11.67
C VAL A 430 18.16 -9.54 13.09
N VAL A 431 19.45 -9.75 13.36
CA VAL A 431 20.07 -9.47 14.66
C VAL A 431 20.36 -7.98 14.79
N ILE A 432 19.96 -7.33 15.90
CA ILE A 432 20.11 -5.88 16.10
C ILE A 432 21.55 -5.44 16.41
N GLY A 433 22.38 -6.33 16.99
CA GLY A 433 23.70 -5.96 17.47
C GLY A 433 23.64 -5.12 18.75
N LYS A 434 24.33 -3.97 18.78
CA LYS A 434 24.45 -3.08 19.95
C LYS A 434 23.42 -1.95 20.00
N GLU A 435 22.58 -1.82 18.97
CA GLU A 435 21.61 -0.74 18.90
C GLU A 435 20.54 -0.88 19.99
N SER A 436 20.23 0.23 20.64
CA SER A 436 19.17 0.33 21.65
C SER A 436 17.95 1.08 21.14
N ARG A 437 18.01 1.66 19.94
CA ARG A 437 16.92 2.37 19.30
C ARG A 437 16.66 1.79 17.92
N VAL A 438 15.40 1.51 17.62
CA VAL A 438 14.97 0.96 16.33
C VAL A 438 13.74 1.70 15.86
N PHE A 439 13.77 2.14 14.61
CA PHE A 439 12.64 2.77 13.94
C PHE A 439 11.87 1.68 13.19
N PHE A 440 10.54 1.74 13.25
CA PHE A 440 9.65 0.88 12.48
C PHE A 440 8.77 1.72 11.58
N LYS A 441 8.49 1.21 10.39
CA LYS A 441 7.52 1.77 9.46
C LYS A 441 6.56 0.67 8.98
N ALA A 442 5.27 0.98 8.97
CA ALA A 442 4.23 0.19 8.32
C ALA A 442 3.52 1.08 7.29
N SER A 443 3.56 0.68 6.02
CA SER A 443 2.98 1.42 4.90
C SER A 443 1.72 0.70 4.45
N ALA A 444 0.56 1.36 4.45
CA ALA A 444 -0.73 0.78 4.08
C ALA A 444 -1.31 1.47 2.84
N ASN A 445 -1.69 0.67 1.84
CA ASN A 445 -2.41 1.09 0.65
C ASN A 445 -3.83 0.52 0.72
N THR A 446 -4.82 1.38 0.97
CA THR A 446 -6.22 0.97 1.12
C THR A 446 -6.93 0.80 -0.22
N VAL A 447 -6.29 1.16 -1.34
CA VAL A 447 -6.81 0.92 -2.68
C VAL A 447 -6.51 -0.51 -3.11
N THR A 448 -5.27 -0.97 -2.88
CA THR A 448 -4.87 -2.37 -3.17
C THR A 448 -5.14 -3.32 -2.00
N ASN A 449 -5.49 -2.81 -0.83
CA ASN A 449 -5.61 -3.55 0.42
C ASN A 449 -4.32 -4.28 0.81
N GLN A 450 -3.18 -3.60 0.70
CA GLN A 450 -1.87 -4.17 1.03
C GLN A 450 -1.11 -3.33 2.06
N ALA A 451 -0.32 -3.99 2.90
CA ALA A 451 0.59 -3.34 3.82
C ALA A 451 1.99 -3.97 3.82
N TYR A 452 3.00 -3.13 4.02
CA TYR A 452 4.43 -3.46 3.96
C TYR A 452 5.15 -2.94 5.19
N PHE A 453 6.20 -3.64 5.62
CA PHE A 453 6.90 -3.36 6.86
C PHE A 453 8.40 -3.15 6.64
N CYS A 454 8.93 -2.11 7.27
CA CYS A 454 10.35 -1.77 7.21
C CYS A 454 10.88 -1.40 8.60
N TYR A 455 12.18 -1.57 8.81
CA TYR A 455 12.89 -1.06 9.98
C TYR A 455 14.00 -0.10 9.58
N SER A 456 14.50 0.70 10.52
CA SER A 456 15.64 1.58 10.32
C SER A 456 16.40 1.76 11.64
N PHE A 457 17.69 2.11 11.56
CA PHE A 457 18.50 2.54 12.70
C PHE A 457 18.81 4.04 12.68
N ASP A 458 18.52 4.75 11.57
CA ASP A 458 18.88 6.17 11.36
C ASP A 458 17.68 7.08 11.03
N ASN A 459 16.47 6.51 10.95
CA ASN A 459 15.23 7.18 10.53
C ASN A 459 15.26 7.79 9.12
N LYS A 460 16.22 7.40 8.29
CA LYS A 460 16.39 7.91 6.90
C LYS A 460 16.30 6.76 5.92
N THR A 461 16.95 5.66 6.26
CA THR A 461 17.07 4.46 5.45
C THR A 461 16.21 3.37 6.05
N PHE A 462 15.06 3.11 5.42
CA PHE A 462 14.16 2.03 5.83
C PHE A 462 14.39 0.77 5.00
N ILE A 463 14.73 -0.32 5.68
CA ILE A 463 15.01 -1.63 5.10
C ILE A 463 13.74 -2.49 5.22
N PRO A 464 13.17 -2.98 4.10
CA PRO A 464 12.04 -3.91 4.14
C PRO A 464 12.41 -5.21 4.87
N LEU A 465 11.45 -5.81 5.57
CA LEU A 465 11.63 -7.11 6.21
C LEU A 465 10.34 -7.94 6.14
N GLY A 466 10.43 -9.17 5.65
CA GLY A 466 9.29 -10.10 5.53
C GLY A 466 8.45 -9.91 4.26
N ASP A 467 7.23 -10.42 4.28
CA ASP A 467 6.31 -10.43 3.14
C ASP A 467 5.27 -9.29 3.19
N THR A 468 4.39 -9.23 2.18
CA THR A 468 3.29 -8.27 2.11
C THR A 468 2.04 -8.80 2.83
N LEU A 469 1.46 -8.00 3.71
CA LEU A 469 0.15 -8.28 4.31
C LEU A 469 -0.96 -7.91 3.31
N ASN A 470 -1.79 -8.87 2.93
CA ASN A 470 -3.06 -8.58 2.27
C ASN A 470 -4.11 -8.25 3.34
N MET A 471 -4.41 -6.97 3.51
CA MET A 471 -5.40 -6.48 4.47
C MET A 471 -6.79 -6.99 4.11
N ARG A 472 -7.49 -7.54 5.11
CA ARG A 472 -8.86 -8.06 4.97
C ARG A 472 -9.79 -7.38 5.96
N PHE A 473 -11.09 -7.61 5.83
CA PHE A 473 -12.08 -7.33 6.86
C PHE A 473 -12.70 -8.66 7.30
N ASP A 474 -12.23 -9.20 8.43
CA ASP A 474 -12.77 -10.44 8.99
C ASP A 474 -13.88 -10.10 10.00
N LEU A 475 -15.04 -10.73 9.83
CA LEU A 475 -16.22 -10.51 10.66
C LEU A 475 -16.02 -10.96 12.11
N LYS A 476 -15.00 -11.78 12.41
CA LYS A 476 -14.60 -12.10 13.80
C LYS A 476 -14.04 -10.89 14.54
N MET A 477 -13.45 -9.94 13.81
CA MET A 477 -12.99 -8.66 14.35
C MET A 477 -14.05 -7.58 14.18
N PHE A 478 -14.74 -7.55 13.02
CA PHE A 478 -15.80 -6.58 12.68
C PHE A 478 -15.36 -5.10 12.70
N THR A 479 -14.06 -4.86 12.56
CA THR A 479 -13.45 -3.52 12.51
C THR A 479 -12.41 -3.48 11.40
N GLY A 480 -12.16 -2.30 10.84
CA GLY A 480 -11.09 -2.08 9.88
C GLY A 480 -9.70 -2.35 10.48
N ASN A 481 -8.70 -2.48 9.61
CA ASN A 481 -7.31 -2.65 10.02
C ASN A 481 -6.81 -1.41 10.79
N ARG A 482 -6.00 -1.62 11.83
CA ARG A 482 -5.44 -0.55 12.67
C ARG A 482 -3.93 -0.66 12.83
N PHE A 483 -3.22 0.47 12.75
CA PHE A 483 -1.85 0.53 13.24
C PHE A 483 -1.85 0.33 14.75
N THR A 484 -0.90 -0.46 15.26
CA THR A 484 -0.90 -0.88 16.66
C THR A 484 0.51 -0.89 17.22
N LEU A 485 0.75 -0.11 18.27
CA LEU A 485 1.95 -0.17 19.11
C LEU A 485 1.70 -1.19 20.22
N PHE A 486 2.64 -2.11 20.45
CA PHE A 486 2.45 -3.16 21.44
C PHE A 486 3.75 -3.54 22.16
N ASN A 487 3.61 -4.12 23.34
CA ASN A 487 4.66 -4.82 24.07
C ASN A 487 4.04 -5.94 24.93
N TYR A 488 4.47 -7.19 24.76
CA TYR A 488 4.05 -8.32 25.59
C TYR A 488 5.20 -9.28 25.86
N ALA A 489 5.08 -10.06 26.94
CA ALA A 489 6.06 -11.11 27.27
C ALA A 489 5.55 -12.49 26.85
N THR A 490 6.46 -13.36 26.39
CA THR A 490 6.18 -14.78 26.14
C THR A 490 6.74 -15.71 27.22
N VAL A 491 7.69 -15.22 28.03
CA VAL A 491 8.40 -16.02 29.04
C VAL A 491 8.27 -15.41 30.44
N GLN A 492 8.74 -14.17 30.63
CA GLN A 492 8.70 -13.49 31.93
C GLN A 492 8.30 -12.03 31.73
N SER A 493 7.47 -11.51 32.64
CA SER A 493 7.04 -10.12 32.61
C SER A 493 8.01 -9.18 33.35
N GLY A 494 7.72 -7.88 33.27
CA GLY A 494 8.44 -6.80 33.95
C GLY A 494 9.52 -6.14 33.10
N GLY A 495 9.59 -6.42 31.80
CA GLY A 495 10.38 -5.64 30.85
C GLY A 495 9.56 -4.50 30.25
N HIS A 496 10.22 -3.53 29.62
CA HIS A 496 9.54 -2.38 29.05
C HIS A 496 10.22 -1.89 27.77
N VAL A 497 9.46 -1.11 27.00
CA VAL A 497 9.95 -0.31 25.89
C VAL A 497 9.44 1.12 26.06
N ASP A 498 10.21 2.09 25.55
CA ASP A 498 9.75 3.46 25.42
C ASP A 498 9.57 3.81 23.95
N VAL A 499 8.42 4.40 23.61
CA VAL A 499 8.10 4.88 22.27
C VAL A 499 8.18 6.40 22.28
N ASP A 500 9.12 6.99 21.55
CA ASP A 500 9.31 8.45 21.60
C ASP A 500 8.18 9.19 20.88
N TRP A 501 7.76 8.71 19.72
CA TRP A 501 6.74 9.34 18.90
C TRP A 501 6.14 8.33 17.93
N PHE A 502 4.94 8.65 17.45
CA PHE A 502 4.26 7.99 16.35
C PHE A 502 3.89 9.03 15.30
N HIS A 503 4.38 8.88 14.08
CA HIS A 503 4.07 9.76 12.96
C HIS A 503 3.21 9.02 11.96
N LEU A 504 2.09 9.63 11.58
CA LEU A 504 1.22 9.16 10.52
C LEU A 504 1.27 10.17 9.38
N ASP A 505 1.96 9.80 8.31
CA ASP A 505 1.93 10.53 7.05
C ASP A 505 0.85 9.95 6.15
N THR A 506 -0.08 10.79 5.72
CA THR A 506 -1.11 10.41 4.76
C THR A 506 -1.01 11.28 3.51
N ARG A 507 -1.65 10.86 2.42
CA ARG A 507 -1.68 11.68 1.20
C ARG A 507 -2.28 13.06 1.50
N LYS A 508 -1.56 14.12 1.14
CA LYS A 508 -2.02 15.50 1.24
C LYS A 508 -3.11 15.81 0.21
N GLY A 509 -4.13 16.53 0.66
CA GLY A 509 -5.21 17.02 -0.19
C GLY A 509 -6.35 16.02 -0.38
N PRO A 510 -7.33 16.37 -1.22
CA PRO A 510 -8.53 15.56 -1.35
C PRO A 510 -8.29 14.21 -2.04
N PRO A 511 -9.16 13.21 -1.80
CA PRO A 511 -9.13 11.88 -2.42
C PRO A 511 -8.88 11.87 -3.93
N ASN A 512 -9.39 12.86 -4.65
CA ASN A 512 -9.38 12.90 -6.11
C ASN A 512 -8.49 14.01 -6.71
N LEU A 513 -7.46 14.48 -5.99
CA LEU A 513 -6.42 15.37 -6.54
C LEU A 513 -5.31 14.59 -7.25
N PHE A 514 -5.42 14.38 -8.56
CA PHE A 514 -4.45 13.54 -9.29
C PHE A 514 -3.30 14.34 -9.88
N LYS A 515 -2.11 13.73 -9.99
CA LYS A 515 -1.03 14.24 -10.84
C LYS A 515 -1.23 13.74 -12.27
N ALA A 516 -1.07 14.60 -13.26
CA ALA A 516 -1.28 14.24 -14.67
C ALA A 516 -0.28 13.17 -15.15
N SER A 517 0.95 13.17 -14.62
CA SER A 517 1.97 12.12 -14.84
C SER A 517 1.61 10.76 -14.25
N ALA A 518 0.73 10.72 -13.26
CA ALA A 518 0.37 9.48 -12.60
C ALA A 518 -0.62 8.68 -13.45
N ARG A 519 -0.57 7.35 -13.34
CA ARG A 519 -1.62 6.49 -13.88
C ARG A 519 -2.90 6.66 -13.07
N ILE A 520 -3.89 7.34 -13.64
CA ILE A 520 -5.18 7.63 -13.00
C ILE A 520 -6.20 6.59 -13.44
N ALA A 521 -6.72 5.82 -12.49
CA ALA A 521 -7.77 4.84 -12.75
C ALA A 521 -9.10 5.54 -13.07
N ALA A 522 -9.80 5.07 -14.11
CA ALA A 522 -10.99 5.71 -14.65
C ALA A 522 -12.21 5.63 -13.70
N ASP A 523 -12.24 4.65 -12.80
CA ASP A 523 -13.23 4.49 -11.74
C ASP A 523 -13.08 5.48 -10.58
N ARG A 524 -11.97 6.22 -10.52
CA ARG A 524 -11.75 7.28 -9.52
C ARG A 524 -12.24 8.66 -9.97
N TYR A 525 -13.30 8.67 -10.75
CA TYR A 525 -13.96 9.90 -11.23
C TYR A 525 -14.57 10.71 -10.08
N ASP A 526 -14.85 11.98 -10.33
CA ASP A 526 -15.59 12.89 -9.44
C ASP A 526 -17.09 12.94 -9.76
N ASP A 527 -17.44 12.82 -11.04
CA ASP A 527 -18.83 12.77 -11.50
C ASP A 527 -18.95 11.87 -12.74
N ILE A 528 -20.13 11.28 -12.94
CA ILE A 528 -20.41 10.31 -14.00
C ILE A 528 -21.82 10.48 -14.53
N TYR A 529 -22.01 10.28 -15.82
CA TYR A 529 -23.33 10.24 -16.46
C TYR A 529 -23.36 9.18 -17.55
N GLY A 530 -24.40 8.35 -17.56
CA GLY A 530 -24.63 7.32 -18.58
C GLY A 530 -23.67 6.11 -18.55
N ALA A 531 -22.44 6.29 -18.05
CA ALA A 531 -21.44 5.22 -17.87
C ALA A 531 -21.58 4.53 -16.50
N ARG A 532 -20.89 3.39 -16.30
CA ARG A 532 -20.97 2.60 -15.06
C ARG A 532 -19.65 1.94 -14.69
N VAL A 533 -19.35 1.89 -13.40
CA VAL A 533 -18.25 1.08 -12.85
C VAL A 533 -18.63 -0.40 -12.94
N VAL A 534 -17.69 -1.24 -13.36
CA VAL A 534 -17.82 -2.70 -13.38
C VAL A 534 -16.51 -3.35 -12.91
N PRO A 535 -16.53 -4.63 -12.49
CA PRO A 535 -15.31 -5.36 -12.16
C PRO A 535 -14.36 -5.42 -13.35
N GLY A 536 -13.06 -5.32 -13.08
CA GLY A 536 -12.01 -5.56 -14.07
C GLY A 536 -12.03 -7.00 -14.57
N LYS A 537 -11.85 -7.19 -15.88
CA LYS A 537 -11.87 -8.53 -16.51
C LYS A 537 -10.50 -9.22 -16.60
N ASP A 538 -9.42 -8.53 -16.27
CA ASP A 538 -8.05 -9.00 -16.53
C ASP A 538 -7.43 -9.81 -15.38
N GLY A 539 -8.10 -9.96 -14.24
CA GLY A 539 -7.67 -10.86 -13.16
C GLY A 539 -6.34 -10.51 -12.48
N ASN A 540 -5.83 -9.28 -12.61
CA ASN A 540 -4.50 -8.89 -12.13
C ASN A 540 -4.48 -8.18 -10.77
N GLY A 541 -5.44 -8.49 -9.89
CA GLY A 541 -5.33 -8.21 -8.45
C GLY A 541 -6.57 -7.55 -7.82
N PRO A 542 -6.63 -7.51 -6.47
CA PRO A 542 -7.69 -6.81 -5.75
C PRO A 542 -7.70 -5.32 -6.09
N GLY A 543 -8.88 -4.74 -6.34
CA GLY A 543 -9.08 -3.32 -6.64
C GLY A 543 -9.08 -2.92 -8.12
N GLU A 544 -8.95 -3.85 -9.07
CA GLU A 544 -9.07 -3.53 -10.50
C GLU A 544 -10.56 -3.39 -10.92
N GLN A 545 -11.05 -2.16 -10.99
CA GLN A 545 -12.34 -1.83 -11.60
C GLN A 545 -12.14 -1.06 -12.92
N GLU A 546 -13.21 -0.92 -13.69
CA GLU A 546 -13.18 -0.26 -15.00
C GLU A 546 -14.51 0.45 -15.29
N ILE A 547 -14.49 1.45 -16.17
CA ILE A 547 -15.70 2.12 -16.65
C ILE A 547 -16.20 1.40 -17.91
N SER A 548 -17.50 1.16 -17.95
CA SER A 548 -18.24 0.53 -19.04
C SER A 548 -19.46 1.36 -19.44
N HIS A 549 -20.28 0.83 -20.37
CA HIS A 549 -21.48 1.52 -20.86
C HIS A 549 -21.14 2.91 -21.41
N LEU A 550 -20.07 2.97 -22.19
CA LEU A 550 -19.51 4.19 -22.79
C LEU A 550 -20.38 4.68 -23.96
N THR A 551 -21.71 4.68 -23.84
CA THR A 551 -22.62 5.00 -24.94
C THR A 551 -22.56 6.47 -25.33
N ALA A 552 -23.03 6.83 -26.54
CA ALA A 552 -23.09 8.21 -26.98
C ALA A 552 -23.80 9.12 -25.96
N GLY A 553 -23.14 10.19 -25.53
CA GLY A 553 -23.64 11.14 -24.53
C GLY A 553 -23.28 10.79 -23.08
N ALA A 554 -22.73 9.61 -22.82
CA ALA A 554 -22.15 9.29 -21.52
C ALA A 554 -20.83 10.06 -21.31
N TRP A 555 -20.45 10.31 -20.06
CA TRP A 555 -19.18 10.91 -19.71
C TRP A 555 -18.73 10.56 -18.29
N ILE A 556 -17.43 10.67 -18.04
CA ILE A 556 -16.84 10.72 -16.69
C ILE A 556 -16.01 11.99 -16.54
N ARG A 557 -15.95 12.52 -15.33
CA ARG A 557 -15.27 13.79 -15.03
C ARG A 557 -14.32 13.67 -13.86
N PHE A 558 -13.18 14.32 -13.97
CA PHE A 558 -12.19 14.53 -12.92
C PHE A 558 -12.09 16.03 -12.69
N ASN A 559 -12.37 16.51 -11.49
CA ASN A 559 -12.41 17.93 -11.16
C ASN A 559 -11.02 18.51 -10.92
N GLN A 560 -10.07 17.70 -10.44
CA GLN A 560 -8.74 18.16 -10.07
C GLN A 560 -7.63 17.24 -10.60
N VAL A 561 -7.18 17.49 -11.83
CA VAL A 561 -5.95 16.91 -12.39
C VAL A 561 -4.88 17.99 -12.47
N ASP A 562 -3.85 17.84 -11.65
CA ASP A 562 -2.70 18.74 -11.55
C ASP A 562 -1.63 18.35 -12.59
N PHE A 563 -1.54 19.15 -13.65
CA PHE A 563 -0.49 19.07 -14.65
C PHE A 563 0.81 19.62 -14.06
N ASP A 564 1.55 18.72 -13.44
CA ASP A 564 2.83 18.91 -12.75
C ASP A 564 4.04 19.08 -13.70
N GLY A 565 3.78 19.04 -15.00
CA GLY A 565 4.72 19.27 -16.08
C GLY A 565 3.96 19.45 -17.39
N GLU A 566 4.69 19.85 -18.44
CA GLU A 566 4.16 19.91 -19.79
C GLU A 566 4.34 18.57 -20.48
N TYR A 567 3.24 17.91 -20.86
CA TYR A 567 3.27 16.60 -21.49
C TYR A 567 2.90 16.67 -22.97
N LYS A 568 3.48 15.78 -23.78
CA LYS A 568 3.26 15.73 -25.23
C LYS A 568 2.15 14.78 -25.64
N TYR A 569 1.81 13.80 -24.80
CA TYR A 569 0.86 12.75 -25.11
C TYR A 569 -0.12 12.52 -23.95
N LEU A 570 -1.36 12.19 -24.32
CA LEU A 570 -2.33 11.55 -23.45
C LEU A 570 -2.39 10.06 -23.83
N LEU A 571 -2.18 9.21 -22.84
CA LEU A 571 -2.27 7.75 -22.95
C LEU A 571 -3.56 7.27 -22.29
N LEU A 572 -4.37 6.46 -22.98
CA LEU A 572 -5.59 5.86 -22.43
C LEU A 572 -5.59 4.36 -22.64
N ARG A 573 -5.87 3.58 -21.59
CA ARG A 573 -6.08 2.13 -21.71
C ARG A 573 -7.55 1.82 -21.88
N VAL A 574 -7.90 1.26 -23.04
CA VAL A 574 -9.28 0.94 -23.43
C VAL A 574 -9.40 -0.45 -24.05
N ALA A 575 -10.59 -1.03 -24.01
CA ALA A 575 -10.93 -2.22 -24.79
C ALA A 575 -11.41 -1.80 -26.20
N PRO A 576 -10.84 -2.36 -27.29
CA PRO A 576 -11.03 -1.85 -28.65
C PRO A 576 -12.38 -2.29 -29.25
N ARG A 577 -13.44 -1.51 -28.97
CA ARG A 577 -14.82 -1.78 -29.44
C ARG A 577 -15.39 -0.69 -30.36
N GLY A 578 -14.55 0.20 -30.89
CA GLY A 578 -15.01 1.30 -31.75
C GLY A 578 -15.50 2.53 -30.97
N GLY A 579 -15.70 3.63 -31.70
CA GLY A 579 -16.20 4.92 -31.22
C GLY A 579 -15.13 5.92 -30.79
N HIS A 580 -15.53 6.99 -30.10
CA HIS A 580 -14.65 8.13 -29.81
C HIS A 580 -14.75 8.61 -28.36
N ILE A 581 -13.61 8.98 -27.78
CA ILE A 581 -13.52 9.65 -26.48
C ILE A 581 -13.01 11.08 -26.71
N ASN A 582 -13.85 12.07 -26.44
CA ASN A 582 -13.49 13.47 -26.48
C ASN A 582 -13.15 13.94 -25.06
N VAL A 583 -11.96 14.51 -24.90
CA VAL A 583 -11.48 15.04 -23.62
C VAL A 583 -11.63 16.55 -23.63
N TYR A 584 -12.42 17.08 -22.71
CA TYR A 584 -12.67 18.51 -22.56
C TYR A 584 -11.99 19.05 -21.31
N LEU A 585 -11.52 20.30 -21.39
CA LEU A 585 -10.89 21.02 -20.28
C LEU A 585 -11.84 22.02 -19.65
N ASP A 586 -11.85 22.05 -18.32
CA ASP A 586 -12.52 23.06 -17.52
C ASP A 586 -13.97 23.27 -17.97
N LYS A 587 -14.34 24.51 -18.30
CA LYS A 587 -15.70 24.90 -18.71
C LYS A 587 -15.96 24.71 -20.21
N ASP A 588 -14.97 24.39 -21.03
CA ASP A 588 -15.20 24.14 -22.46
C ASP A 588 -15.90 22.79 -22.64
N THR A 589 -17.00 22.77 -23.40
CA THR A 589 -17.75 21.56 -23.74
C THR A 589 -17.96 21.42 -25.25
N LEU A 590 -17.36 22.32 -26.04
CA LEU A 590 -17.55 22.41 -27.48
C LEU A 590 -16.28 22.05 -28.23
N ASN A 591 -15.11 22.44 -27.71
CA ASN A 591 -13.82 22.16 -28.34
C ASN A 591 -13.05 21.12 -27.52
N PRO A 592 -12.93 19.88 -28.00
CA PRO A 592 -12.14 18.88 -27.29
C PRO A 592 -10.66 19.26 -27.31
N TYR A 593 -10.03 19.18 -26.15
CA TYR A 593 -8.58 19.29 -26.00
C TYR A 593 -7.85 18.11 -26.64
N ALA A 594 -8.44 16.91 -26.54
CA ALA A 594 -7.99 15.72 -27.23
C ALA A 594 -9.20 14.92 -27.75
N ALA A 595 -9.08 14.38 -28.96
CA ALA A 595 -10.06 13.46 -29.54
C ALA A 595 -9.39 12.10 -29.78
N VAL A 596 -9.92 11.06 -29.15
CA VAL A 596 -9.34 9.71 -29.15
C VAL A 596 -10.26 8.81 -29.95
N ALA A 597 -9.78 8.31 -31.09
CA ALA A 597 -10.49 7.26 -31.84
C ALA A 597 -10.17 5.90 -31.20
N VAL A 598 -11.19 5.19 -30.72
CA VAL A 598 -11.06 3.83 -30.19
C VAL A 598 -11.20 2.86 -31.37
N PRO A 599 -10.17 2.05 -31.68
CA PRO A 599 -10.26 1.12 -32.79
C PRO A 599 -11.29 0.02 -32.48
N GLU A 600 -11.93 -0.50 -33.52
CA GLU A 600 -12.83 -1.64 -33.42
C GLU A 600 -12.04 -2.92 -33.73
N GLN A 601 -11.97 -3.85 -32.76
CA GLN A 601 -11.33 -5.15 -32.95
C GLN A 601 -12.21 -6.28 -32.41
N PRO A 602 -12.09 -7.51 -32.97
CA PRO A 602 -12.84 -8.68 -32.46
C PRO A 602 -12.48 -9.06 -31.01
N SER A 603 -11.25 -8.75 -30.60
CA SER A 603 -10.70 -9.09 -29.28
C SER A 603 -11.05 -8.04 -28.23
N LEU A 604 -11.35 -8.47 -26.99
CA LEU A 604 -11.46 -7.59 -25.82
C LEU A 604 -10.12 -7.27 -25.15
N LYS A 605 -9.00 -7.70 -25.74
CA LYS A 605 -7.67 -7.45 -25.17
C LYS A 605 -7.42 -5.95 -25.11
N TYR A 606 -7.17 -5.46 -23.90
CA TYR A 606 -6.84 -4.06 -23.66
C TYR A 606 -5.67 -3.58 -24.51
N MET A 607 -5.77 -2.33 -24.95
CA MET A 607 -4.68 -1.60 -25.58
C MET A 607 -4.56 -0.19 -25.00
N THR A 608 -3.36 0.36 -25.09
CA THR A 608 -3.11 1.76 -24.77
C THR A 608 -3.12 2.55 -26.06
N ILE A 609 -3.99 3.55 -26.15
CA ILE A 609 -4.04 4.52 -27.24
C ILE A 609 -3.23 5.74 -26.80
N SER A 610 -2.37 6.23 -27.68
CA SER A 610 -1.62 7.46 -27.50
C SER A 610 -2.16 8.52 -28.45
N VAL A 611 -2.47 9.71 -27.92
CA VAL A 611 -2.84 10.88 -28.72
C VAL A 611 -1.94 12.06 -28.37
N PRO A 612 -1.44 12.82 -29.35
CA PRO A 612 -0.70 14.04 -29.07
C PRO A 612 -1.61 15.07 -28.42
N VAL A 613 -1.07 15.82 -27.47
CA VAL A 613 -1.78 16.91 -26.78
C VAL A 613 -0.94 18.17 -26.77
N LYS A 614 -1.60 19.32 -26.56
CA LYS A 614 -0.90 20.61 -26.40
C LYS A 614 -0.33 20.71 -24.98
N PRO A 615 0.81 21.38 -24.75
CA PRO A 615 1.30 21.64 -23.41
C PRO A 615 0.24 22.28 -22.51
N LEU A 616 0.15 21.80 -21.28
CA LEU A 616 -0.78 22.25 -20.26
C LEU A 616 -0.11 22.15 -18.89
N THR A 617 -0.37 23.10 -17.99
CA THR A 617 0.23 23.16 -16.64
C THR A 617 -0.80 23.61 -15.61
N GLY A 618 -0.68 23.13 -14.38
CA GLY A 618 -1.58 23.50 -13.27
C GLY A 618 -2.82 22.62 -13.18
N ARG A 619 -3.77 23.00 -12.31
CA ARG A 619 -4.95 22.18 -12.03
C ARG A 619 -6.07 22.44 -13.03
N HIS A 620 -6.54 21.37 -13.66
CA HIS A 620 -7.63 21.39 -14.62
C HIS A 620 -8.68 20.34 -14.32
N ARG A 621 -9.91 20.64 -14.71
CA ARG A 621 -11.00 19.66 -14.78
C ARG A 621 -10.97 18.96 -16.14
N LEU A 622 -10.95 17.64 -16.14
CA LEU A 622 -10.99 16.81 -17.35
C LEU A 622 -12.35 16.13 -17.46
N THR A 623 -13.04 16.27 -18.59
CA THR A 623 -14.26 15.51 -18.89
C THR A 623 -14.03 14.61 -20.08
N PHE A 624 -14.12 13.30 -19.89
CA PHE A 624 -14.05 12.29 -20.94
C PHE A 624 -15.48 11.97 -21.40
N ALA A 625 -15.87 12.52 -22.55
CA ALA A 625 -17.19 12.30 -23.14
C ALA A 625 -17.13 11.26 -24.26
N PHE A 626 -18.06 10.32 -24.22
CA PHE A 626 -18.13 9.20 -25.14
C PHE A 626 -19.11 9.51 -26.29
N THR A 627 -18.65 9.34 -27.53
CA THR A 627 -19.41 9.66 -28.74
C THR A 627 -19.27 8.57 -29.81
N GLY A 628 -20.24 8.50 -30.73
CA GLY A 628 -20.35 7.43 -31.73
C GLY A 628 -21.01 6.16 -31.18
N ASN A 629 -21.10 5.12 -32.03
CA ASN A 629 -21.73 3.86 -31.66
C ASN A 629 -20.74 2.99 -30.87
N ILE A 630 -20.60 3.26 -29.57
CA ILE A 630 -19.73 2.48 -28.68
C ILE A 630 -20.56 1.33 -28.08
N PRO A 631 -20.22 0.06 -28.35
CA PRO A 631 -20.89 -1.07 -27.75
C PRO A 631 -20.82 -1.02 -26.22
N SER A 632 -21.84 -1.53 -25.52
CA SER A 632 -21.86 -1.64 -24.06
C SER A 632 -20.68 -2.45 -23.48
N ALA A 633 -20.02 -3.26 -24.32
CA ALA A 633 -18.84 -4.04 -24.01
C ALA A 633 -17.52 -3.24 -24.03
N ALA A 634 -17.50 -2.00 -24.52
CA ALA A 634 -16.32 -1.13 -24.45
C ALA A 634 -15.94 -0.82 -23.01
N ARG A 635 -14.64 -0.64 -22.76
CA ARG A 635 -14.10 -0.38 -21.42
C ARG A 635 -13.05 0.70 -21.45
N PHE A 636 -13.05 1.53 -20.41
CA PHE A 636 -12.01 2.52 -20.13
C PHE A 636 -11.46 2.25 -18.73
N ASN A 637 -10.15 2.01 -18.65
CA ASN A 637 -9.51 1.52 -17.42
C ASN A 637 -8.65 2.58 -16.73
N TRP A 638 -7.75 3.26 -17.44
CA TRP A 638 -6.96 4.36 -16.89
C TRP A 638 -6.46 5.30 -17.98
N PHE A 639 -6.01 6.48 -17.56
CA PHE A 639 -5.26 7.41 -18.40
C PHE A 639 -4.03 7.99 -17.67
N THR A 640 -3.08 8.53 -18.42
CA THR A 640 -1.95 9.33 -17.92
C THR A 640 -1.46 10.29 -19.01
N PHE A 641 -0.73 11.33 -18.63
CA PHE A 641 -0.02 12.22 -19.54
C PHE A 641 1.49 11.94 -19.51
N ALA A 642 2.15 11.95 -20.67
CA ALA A 642 3.55 11.56 -20.81
C ALA A 642 4.29 12.32 -21.93
N ASP A 643 5.63 12.30 -21.88
CA ASP A 643 6.50 12.98 -22.85
C ASP A 643 6.82 12.15 -24.10
N SER A 644 6.62 10.84 -24.07
CA SER A 644 6.84 9.92 -25.19
C SER A 644 5.56 9.23 -25.66
N ASN A 645 5.50 8.89 -26.96
CA ASN A 645 4.38 8.18 -27.59
C ASN A 645 4.49 6.64 -27.50
N GLN A 646 5.53 6.13 -26.82
CA GLN A 646 5.91 4.71 -26.73
C GLN A 646 6.31 4.41 -25.27
N GLN A 647 5.91 3.32 -24.60
CA GLN A 647 5.22 2.12 -25.10
C GLN A 647 4.68 1.21 -23.98
N ALA A 648 3.69 0.38 -24.29
CA ALA A 648 3.39 -0.79 -23.45
C ALA A 648 4.60 -1.74 -23.43
N TYR A 649 5.08 -2.10 -22.23
CA TYR A 649 6.15 -3.08 -22.08
C TYR A 649 5.75 -4.42 -22.72
N ILE A 650 6.69 -5.05 -23.41
CA ILE A 650 6.50 -6.37 -24.02
C ILE A 650 6.33 -7.45 -22.95
N SER A 651 7.11 -7.35 -21.87
CA SER A 651 7.08 -8.27 -20.72
C SER A 651 6.67 -7.56 -19.44
N SER A 652 5.88 -8.25 -18.62
CA SER A 652 5.55 -7.82 -17.26
C SER A 652 6.70 -8.13 -16.29
N PRO A 653 6.82 -7.39 -15.17
CA PRO A 653 7.68 -7.74 -14.06
C PRO A 653 7.35 -9.14 -13.54
N LEU A 654 8.37 -9.96 -13.23
CA LEU A 654 8.17 -11.30 -12.67
C LEU A 654 7.66 -11.27 -11.23
N VAL A 655 8.01 -10.23 -10.49
CA VAL A 655 7.57 -9.95 -9.12
C VAL A 655 7.32 -8.46 -8.95
N SER A 656 6.49 -8.09 -7.98
CA SER A 656 6.14 -6.68 -7.70
C SER A 656 6.22 -6.26 -6.24
N HIS A 657 6.49 -7.20 -5.33
CA HIS A 657 6.55 -6.95 -3.90
C HIS A 657 7.93 -6.46 -3.42
N ILE A 658 8.99 -6.64 -4.23
CA ILE A 658 10.34 -6.12 -4.00
C ILE A 658 10.99 -5.66 -5.32
N TYR A 659 12.02 -4.82 -5.23
CA TYR A 659 12.79 -4.35 -6.38
C TYR A 659 14.01 -5.24 -6.61
N THR A 660 14.20 -5.68 -7.84
CA THR A 660 15.21 -6.69 -8.20
C THR A 660 15.89 -6.32 -9.50
N ALA A 661 17.19 -6.60 -9.56
CA ALA A 661 18.04 -6.31 -10.71
C ALA A 661 18.92 -7.51 -11.06
N ASP A 662 19.64 -7.37 -12.16
CA ASP A 662 20.70 -8.30 -12.57
C ASP A 662 20.31 -9.79 -12.52
N PRO A 663 19.26 -10.21 -13.25
CA PRO A 663 18.74 -11.56 -13.12
C PRO A 663 19.74 -12.58 -13.67
N SER A 664 20.35 -13.38 -12.79
CA SER A 664 21.02 -14.63 -13.17
C SER A 664 20.01 -15.78 -13.15
N ALA A 665 19.55 -16.23 -14.31
CA ALA A 665 18.58 -17.31 -14.44
C ALA A 665 19.26 -18.64 -14.77
N HIS A 666 18.78 -19.72 -14.17
CA HIS A 666 19.31 -21.08 -14.33
C HIS A 666 18.21 -22.13 -14.35
N LEU A 667 18.40 -23.20 -15.13
CA LEU A 667 17.54 -24.38 -15.09
C LEU A 667 18.20 -25.47 -14.25
N PHE A 668 17.77 -25.62 -13.00
CA PHE A 668 18.27 -26.65 -12.08
C PHE A 668 17.17 -27.65 -11.76
N ASN A 669 17.46 -28.94 -11.91
CA ASN A 669 16.51 -30.03 -11.63
C ASN A 669 15.14 -29.85 -12.31
N GLY A 670 15.14 -29.35 -13.55
CA GLY A 670 13.92 -29.12 -14.33
C GLY A 670 13.09 -27.91 -13.90
N LYS A 671 13.59 -27.07 -12.99
CA LYS A 671 12.92 -25.85 -12.53
C LYS A 671 13.79 -24.62 -12.76
N ILE A 672 13.15 -23.49 -13.06
CA ILE A 672 13.82 -22.22 -13.31
C ILE A 672 14.08 -21.55 -11.96
N TYR A 673 15.32 -21.20 -11.68
CA TYR A 673 15.74 -20.40 -10.54
C TYR A 673 16.35 -19.10 -11.03
N ILE A 674 16.08 -18.00 -10.32
CA ILE A 674 16.61 -16.68 -10.65
C ILE A 674 17.29 -16.11 -9.41
N TYR A 675 18.54 -15.68 -9.57
CA TYR A 675 19.42 -15.12 -8.56
C TYR A 675 19.67 -13.63 -8.90
N PRO A 676 18.71 -12.74 -8.65
CA PRO A 676 18.89 -11.30 -8.84
C PRO A 676 19.57 -10.63 -7.65
N SER A 677 20.15 -9.47 -7.91
CA SER A 677 20.46 -8.48 -6.87
C SER A 677 19.17 -7.86 -6.32
N HIS A 678 19.15 -7.52 -5.02
CA HIS A 678 18.03 -6.80 -4.39
C HIS A 678 18.32 -5.30 -4.29
N ASP A 679 17.58 -4.51 -5.06
CA ASP A 679 17.61 -3.05 -4.99
C ASP A 679 16.85 -2.57 -3.74
N THR A 680 17.51 -1.82 -2.85
CA THR A 680 16.88 -1.28 -1.62
C THR A 680 16.57 0.22 -1.77
N ALA A 681 15.44 0.66 -1.19
CA ALA A 681 14.95 2.05 -1.27
C ALA A 681 15.69 3.02 -0.33
N VAL A 682 17.02 2.97 -0.34
CA VAL A 682 17.89 3.87 0.41
C VAL A 682 18.00 5.20 -0.36
N GLN A 683 17.78 6.33 0.30
CA GLN A 683 17.92 7.66 -0.31
C GLN A 683 19.39 8.09 -0.43
N THR A 684 20.19 7.34 -1.19
CA THR A 684 21.56 7.75 -1.55
C THR A 684 21.50 8.63 -2.80
N LYS A 685 22.22 9.75 -2.82
CA LYS A 685 22.30 10.62 -3.99
C LYS A 685 22.93 9.87 -5.17
N GLU A 686 22.34 10.00 -6.35
CA GLU A 686 22.87 9.39 -7.57
C GLU A 686 24.27 9.93 -7.90
N SER A 687 25.10 9.04 -8.45
CA SER A 687 26.50 9.30 -8.79
C SER A 687 26.94 8.37 -9.91
N ASP A 688 27.84 8.83 -10.77
CA ASP A 688 28.35 8.04 -11.90
C ASP A 688 29.08 6.75 -11.47
N ASN A 689 29.62 6.70 -10.24
CA ASN A 689 30.28 5.52 -9.68
C ASN A 689 29.32 4.44 -9.14
N GLY A 690 28.00 4.64 -9.27
CA GLY A 690 27.01 3.67 -8.81
C GLY A 690 26.85 3.57 -7.29
N ASP A 691 27.33 4.54 -6.50
CA ASP A 691 27.24 4.50 -5.04
C ASP A 691 25.79 4.45 -4.51
N HIS A 692 24.81 4.79 -5.35
CA HIS A 692 23.38 4.74 -5.05
C HIS A 692 22.75 3.34 -5.20
N PHE A 693 23.43 2.37 -5.82
CA PHE A 693 23.02 0.97 -5.86
C PHE A 693 23.42 0.25 -4.56
N GLN A 694 22.62 0.44 -3.52
CA GLN A 694 22.83 -0.13 -2.19
C GLN A 694 22.14 -1.51 -2.08
N MET A 695 22.73 -2.52 -2.73
CA MET A 695 22.24 -3.90 -2.66
C MET A 695 22.79 -4.60 -1.43
N ALA A 696 21.89 -5.07 -0.56
CA ALA A 696 22.23 -5.62 0.76
C ALA A 696 22.21 -7.14 0.82
N ASP A 697 21.47 -7.79 -0.08
CA ASP A 697 21.25 -9.23 -0.10
C ASP A 697 20.81 -9.74 -1.48
N TYR A 698 20.69 -11.07 -1.59
CA TYR A 698 20.16 -11.77 -2.75
C TYR A 698 18.91 -12.57 -2.36
N HIS A 699 17.77 -12.25 -2.97
CA HIS A 699 16.55 -13.07 -2.88
C HIS A 699 16.53 -14.08 -4.02
N ILE A 700 16.21 -15.34 -3.75
CA ILE A 700 16.15 -16.37 -4.81
C ILE A 700 14.72 -16.64 -5.21
N PHE A 701 14.44 -16.56 -6.50
CA PHE A 701 13.14 -16.85 -7.06
C PHE A 701 13.13 -18.18 -7.78
N SER A 702 11.96 -18.82 -7.86
CA SER A 702 11.77 -19.94 -8.77
C SER A 702 10.40 -19.97 -9.44
N MET A 703 10.35 -20.58 -10.62
CA MET A 703 9.12 -20.80 -11.38
C MET A 703 9.19 -22.14 -12.12
N ASP A 704 8.04 -22.80 -12.29
CA ASP A 704 7.98 -24.10 -12.99
C ASP A 704 8.01 -23.92 -14.52
N SER A 705 7.56 -22.78 -15.02
CA SER A 705 7.55 -22.43 -16.44
C SER A 705 7.51 -20.92 -16.65
N ILE A 706 7.93 -20.46 -17.83
CA ILE A 706 7.83 -19.04 -18.22
C ILE A 706 6.35 -18.62 -18.24
N GLY A 707 6.04 -17.52 -17.55
CA GLY A 707 4.68 -17.03 -17.36
C GLY A 707 3.88 -17.75 -16.26
N GLY A 708 4.46 -18.75 -15.62
CA GLY A 708 3.89 -19.42 -14.44
C GLY A 708 4.06 -18.61 -13.16
N ARG A 709 3.56 -19.16 -12.04
CA ARG A 709 3.71 -18.55 -10.71
C ARG A 709 5.19 -18.46 -10.33
N VAL A 710 5.59 -17.27 -9.87
CA VAL A 710 6.91 -17.05 -9.28
C VAL A 710 6.84 -17.19 -7.76
N THR A 711 7.77 -17.94 -7.19
CA THR A 711 7.93 -18.09 -5.74
C THR A 711 9.21 -17.38 -5.31
N ASP A 712 9.10 -16.43 -4.39
CA ASP A 712 10.22 -15.85 -3.65
C ASP A 712 10.57 -16.76 -2.47
N HIS A 713 11.82 -17.18 -2.36
CA HIS A 713 12.32 -18.03 -1.26
C HIS A 713 12.97 -17.21 -0.14
N GLY A 714 12.92 -15.87 -0.22
CA GLY A 714 13.53 -14.94 0.71
C GLY A 714 15.02 -14.72 0.46
N ALA A 715 15.64 -13.91 1.31
CA ALA A 715 17.07 -13.63 1.27
C ALA A 715 17.90 -14.89 1.53
N ALA A 716 18.74 -15.27 0.57
CA ALA A 716 19.59 -16.45 0.64
C ALA A 716 21.04 -16.15 1.03
N LEU A 717 21.50 -14.92 0.86
CA LEU A 717 22.79 -14.42 1.35
C LEU A 717 22.71 -12.90 1.55
N ARG A 718 23.18 -12.40 2.71
CA ARG A 718 23.23 -10.97 3.02
C ARG A 718 24.69 -10.51 3.18
N VAL A 719 24.95 -9.22 2.98
CA VAL A 719 26.32 -8.67 3.07
C VAL A 719 26.95 -8.93 4.45
N GLN A 720 26.15 -8.86 5.51
CA GLN A 720 26.56 -9.13 6.89
C GLN A 720 26.99 -10.59 7.12
N ASP A 721 26.57 -11.51 6.25
CA ASP A 721 26.92 -12.93 6.34
C ASP A 721 28.26 -13.24 5.65
N VAL A 722 28.89 -12.24 5.03
CA VAL A 722 30.17 -12.35 4.31
C VAL A 722 31.29 -11.69 5.13
N PRO A 723 32.21 -12.46 5.75
CA PRO A 723 33.15 -11.92 6.74
C PRO A 723 34.11 -10.82 6.26
N TRP A 724 34.43 -10.85 4.96
CA TRP A 724 35.38 -9.94 4.32
C TRP A 724 34.69 -8.76 3.62
N ALA A 725 33.38 -8.83 3.36
CA ALA A 725 32.65 -7.79 2.64
C ALA A 725 32.26 -6.62 3.56
N ALA A 726 32.21 -5.42 3.00
CA ALA A 726 31.77 -4.21 3.67
C ALA A 726 30.39 -3.73 3.16
N LYS A 727 30.16 -3.76 1.84
CA LYS A 727 28.92 -3.27 1.21
C LYS A 727 28.79 -3.74 -0.25
N GLN A 728 27.60 -3.47 -0.83
CA GLN A 728 27.29 -3.55 -2.26
C GLN A 728 27.41 -4.96 -2.85
N LEU A 729 26.45 -5.82 -2.51
CA LEU A 729 26.26 -7.14 -3.14
C LEU A 729 25.61 -6.98 -4.53
N TRP A 730 26.42 -6.59 -5.52
CA TRP A 730 25.99 -6.41 -6.92
C TRP A 730 25.83 -7.74 -7.66
N ALA A 731 25.54 -7.71 -8.97
CA ALA A 731 25.08 -8.86 -9.76
C ALA A 731 25.78 -10.20 -9.42
N PRO A 732 25.06 -11.23 -8.96
CA PRO A 732 25.63 -12.54 -8.69
C PRO A 732 25.44 -13.50 -9.89
N ASP A 733 26.06 -14.68 -9.81
CA ASP A 733 25.71 -15.81 -10.66
C ASP A 733 25.80 -17.14 -9.90
N ALA A 734 25.13 -18.18 -10.40
CA ALA A 734 25.04 -19.48 -9.74
C ALA A 734 25.52 -20.63 -10.62
N ALA A 735 26.04 -21.68 -9.99
CA ALA A 735 26.40 -22.92 -10.68
C ALA A 735 26.13 -24.15 -9.82
N PHE A 736 25.83 -25.28 -10.46
CA PHE A 736 25.64 -26.56 -9.79
C PHE A 736 26.75 -27.55 -10.16
N SER A 737 27.43 -28.10 -9.15
CA SER A 737 28.48 -29.11 -9.34
C SER A 737 28.55 -30.06 -8.16
N LYS A 738 28.67 -31.36 -8.44
CA LYS A 738 28.86 -32.43 -7.44
C LYS A 738 27.83 -32.39 -6.27
N GLY A 739 26.57 -32.08 -6.58
CA GLY A 739 25.48 -32.06 -5.58
C GLY A 739 25.40 -30.77 -4.75
N ILE A 740 26.21 -29.76 -5.07
CA ILE A 740 26.27 -28.47 -4.36
C ILE A 740 25.96 -27.33 -5.33
N TYR A 741 25.18 -26.36 -4.86
CA TYR A 741 24.94 -25.10 -5.52
C TYR A 741 25.95 -24.08 -5.01
N TYR A 742 26.58 -23.36 -5.92
CA TYR A 742 27.55 -22.32 -5.65
C TYR A 742 26.96 -21.00 -6.13
N LEU A 743 26.98 -19.98 -5.28
CA LEU A 743 26.62 -18.60 -5.58
C LEU A 743 27.90 -17.77 -5.60
N TYR A 744 28.22 -17.19 -6.74
CA TYR A 744 29.36 -16.31 -6.95
C TYR A 744 28.85 -14.88 -6.92
N PHE A 745 29.50 -14.02 -6.15
CA PHE A 745 28.96 -12.69 -5.90
C PHE A 745 30.08 -11.67 -5.72
N PRO A 746 29.96 -10.47 -6.29
CA PRO A 746 30.88 -9.38 -6.02
C PRO A 746 30.48 -8.61 -4.76
N ALA A 747 31.46 -8.15 -4.00
CA ALA A 747 31.25 -7.19 -2.92
C ALA A 747 32.47 -6.29 -2.76
N LYS A 748 32.27 -5.07 -2.27
CA LYS A 748 33.41 -4.25 -1.83
C LYS A 748 33.97 -4.81 -0.54
N ASP A 749 35.27 -5.05 -0.51
CA ASP A 749 36.01 -5.36 0.71
C ASP A 749 36.11 -4.13 1.63
N LYS A 750 36.76 -4.32 2.79
CA LYS A 750 36.93 -3.27 3.81
C LYS A 750 37.83 -2.10 3.33
N GLN A 751 38.52 -2.26 2.20
CA GLN A 751 39.32 -1.23 1.56
C GLN A 751 38.55 -0.53 0.42
N GLY A 752 37.29 -0.92 0.18
CA GLY A 752 36.45 -0.37 -0.87
C GLY A 752 36.75 -0.94 -2.26
N VAL A 753 37.48 -2.04 -2.34
CA VAL A 753 37.85 -2.70 -3.61
C VAL A 753 36.91 -3.88 -3.86
N PHE A 754 36.37 -3.97 -5.07
CA PHE A 754 35.52 -5.10 -5.45
C PHE A 754 36.32 -6.40 -5.56
N ARG A 755 35.80 -7.43 -4.90
CA ARG A 755 36.27 -8.82 -4.94
C ARG A 755 35.10 -9.75 -5.25
N ILE A 756 35.39 -10.93 -5.79
CA ILE A 756 34.36 -11.95 -6.05
C ILE A 756 34.48 -13.04 -4.97
N GLY A 757 33.40 -13.25 -4.23
CA GLY A 757 33.22 -14.35 -3.30
C GLY A 757 32.55 -15.55 -3.93
N VAL A 758 32.58 -16.64 -3.19
CA VAL A 758 31.75 -17.82 -3.44
C VAL A 758 31.06 -18.23 -2.14
N ALA A 759 29.79 -18.60 -2.25
CA ALA A 759 29.01 -19.18 -1.18
C ALA A 759 28.41 -20.50 -1.66
N SER A 760 28.15 -21.43 -0.74
CA SER A 760 27.67 -22.77 -1.11
C SER A 760 26.41 -23.18 -0.34
N SER A 761 25.55 -23.97 -0.98
CA SER A 761 24.35 -24.55 -0.39
C SER A 761 24.03 -25.92 -0.98
N LYS A 762 23.31 -26.74 -0.21
CA LYS A 762 22.73 -28.01 -0.69
C LYS A 762 21.40 -27.81 -1.42
N GLN A 763 20.82 -26.61 -1.34
CA GLN A 763 19.56 -26.26 -1.98
C GLN A 763 19.79 -25.10 -2.96
N PRO A 764 19.10 -25.08 -4.12
CA PRO A 764 19.22 -23.98 -5.08
C PRO A 764 18.71 -22.66 -4.48
N THR A 765 17.82 -22.73 -3.50
CA THR A 765 17.19 -21.58 -2.83
C THR A 765 18.01 -21.04 -1.65
N GLY A 766 19.15 -21.67 -1.32
CA GLY A 766 19.91 -21.35 -0.12
C GLY A 766 19.27 -21.86 1.19
N PRO A 767 19.59 -21.25 2.34
CA PRO A 767 20.58 -20.19 2.49
C PRO A 767 21.98 -20.64 2.04
N PHE A 768 22.78 -19.72 1.54
CA PHE A 768 24.15 -19.95 1.12
C PHE A 768 25.13 -19.55 2.23
N VAL A 769 26.19 -20.34 2.41
CA VAL A 769 27.27 -20.04 3.36
C VAL A 769 28.47 -19.53 2.59
N ALA A 770 28.82 -18.26 2.80
CA ALA A 770 29.96 -17.62 2.17
C ALA A 770 31.30 -18.15 2.71
N GLU A 771 32.28 -18.27 1.81
CA GLU A 771 33.66 -18.50 2.21
C GLU A 771 34.23 -17.31 2.98
N LYS A 772 35.18 -17.59 3.88
CA LYS A 772 35.76 -16.58 4.79
C LYS A 772 36.60 -15.53 4.07
N GLU A 773 37.10 -15.86 2.89
CA GLU A 773 37.92 -15.01 2.04
C GLU A 773 37.33 -14.99 0.63
N PRO A 774 37.53 -13.91 -0.15
CA PRO A 774 37.15 -13.88 -1.55
C PRO A 774 38.01 -14.88 -2.36
N ILE A 775 37.56 -15.21 -3.57
CA ILE A 775 38.34 -16.04 -4.50
C ILE A 775 39.67 -15.33 -4.78
N THR A 776 40.77 -16.01 -4.47
CA THR A 776 42.12 -15.43 -4.63
C THR A 776 42.38 -15.10 -6.10
N GLY A 777 42.85 -13.88 -6.36
CA GLY A 777 43.10 -13.38 -7.72
C GLY A 777 41.87 -12.83 -8.44
N SER A 778 40.68 -12.91 -7.84
CA SER A 778 39.47 -12.27 -8.37
C SER A 778 39.39 -10.78 -7.99
N TYR A 779 38.65 -10.03 -8.80
CA TYR A 779 38.43 -8.59 -8.64
C TYR A 779 37.26 -8.14 -9.52
N SER A 780 36.83 -6.89 -9.36
CA SER A 780 35.72 -6.30 -10.13
C SER A 780 34.39 -7.03 -9.88
N ILE A 781 33.44 -6.91 -10.80
CA ILE A 781 32.01 -7.24 -10.61
C ILE A 781 31.48 -8.20 -11.67
N ASP A 782 30.19 -8.53 -11.55
CA ASP A 782 29.38 -9.28 -12.51
C ASP A 782 29.99 -10.63 -12.93
N PRO A 783 30.23 -11.55 -11.97
CA PRO A 783 30.62 -12.91 -12.28
C PRO A 783 29.56 -13.61 -13.17
N CYS A 784 30.03 -14.40 -14.13
CA CYS A 784 29.24 -15.41 -14.84
C CYS A 784 30.03 -16.72 -14.87
N VAL A 785 29.37 -17.81 -14.49
CA VAL A 785 29.93 -19.15 -14.38
C VAL A 785 29.35 -20.04 -15.45
N PHE A 786 30.16 -20.35 -16.44
CA PHE A 786 29.79 -21.22 -17.54
C PHE A 786 30.38 -22.61 -17.35
N ARG A 787 29.54 -23.62 -17.51
CA ARG A 787 29.95 -25.02 -17.58
C ARG A 787 30.05 -25.44 -19.05
N ASP A 788 31.23 -25.88 -19.47
CA ASP A 788 31.45 -26.39 -20.83
C ASP A 788 31.12 -27.89 -20.93
N ASP A 789 31.05 -28.38 -22.17
CA ASP A 789 30.66 -29.76 -22.48
C ASP A 789 31.66 -30.80 -21.92
N ASP A 790 32.91 -30.40 -21.71
CA ASP A 790 33.95 -31.24 -21.09
C ASP A 790 33.81 -31.33 -19.55
N GLY A 791 32.87 -30.59 -18.96
CA GLY A 791 32.65 -30.50 -17.52
C GLY A 791 33.52 -29.47 -16.80
N SER A 792 34.39 -28.74 -17.50
CA SER A 792 35.13 -27.60 -16.97
C SER A 792 34.21 -26.42 -16.68
N PHE A 793 34.55 -25.63 -15.66
CA PHE A 793 33.84 -24.40 -15.31
C PHE A 793 34.75 -23.19 -15.54
N TYR A 794 34.17 -22.11 -16.05
CA TYR A 794 34.87 -20.86 -16.35
C TYR A 794 34.14 -19.70 -15.69
N LEU A 795 34.88 -18.85 -15.01
CA LEU A 795 34.40 -17.61 -14.39
C LEU A 795 34.75 -16.43 -15.29
N TYR A 796 33.73 -15.79 -15.86
CA TYR A 796 33.80 -14.53 -16.60
C TYR A 796 33.44 -13.39 -15.66
N PHE A 797 34.08 -12.24 -15.77
CA PHE A 797 33.76 -11.09 -14.92
C PHE A 797 34.37 -9.79 -15.46
N GLY A 798 33.89 -8.68 -14.91
CA GLY A 798 34.43 -7.35 -15.13
C GLY A 798 33.35 -6.29 -15.24
N GLY A 799 33.61 -5.11 -14.68
CA GLY A 799 32.80 -3.91 -14.89
C GLY A 799 33.65 -2.66 -14.71
N ILE A 800 33.52 -1.67 -15.60
CA ILE A 800 34.27 -0.41 -15.47
C ILE A 800 33.54 0.59 -14.56
N TRP A 801 34.15 1.76 -14.33
CA TRP A 801 33.61 2.83 -13.48
C TRP A 801 33.41 2.34 -12.04
N GLY A 802 32.16 2.19 -11.60
CA GLY A 802 31.80 1.64 -10.29
C GLY A 802 32.37 0.24 -10.07
N GLY A 803 32.46 -0.59 -11.11
CA GLY A 803 33.02 -1.95 -11.05
C GLY A 803 34.55 -2.01 -10.98
N GLN A 804 35.23 -0.86 -11.09
CA GLN A 804 36.67 -0.68 -10.89
C GLN A 804 37.61 -1.43 -11.85
N LEU A 805 37.14 -2.05 -12.93
CA LEU A 805 38.01 -2.81 -13.84
C LEU A 805 39.11 -1.94 -14.47
N GLN A 806 38.87 -0.65 -14.68
CA GLN A 806 39.88 0.33 -15.12
C GLN A 806 41.07 0.45 -14.16
N ASN A 807 40.86 0.13 -12.88
CA ASN A 807 41.89 0.13 -11.85
C ASN A 807 42.74 -1.15 -11.84
N TRP A 808 42.49 -2.10 -12.76
CA TRP A 808 43.19 -3.37 -12.81
C TRP A 808 43.95 -3.54 -14.13
N ASN A 809 45.27 -3.40 -14.08
CA ASN A 809 46.17 -3.65 -15.20
C ASN A 809 47.06 -4.88 -14.92
N ASP A 810 47.11 -5.84 -15.84
CA ASP A 810 47.84 -7.11 -15.66
C ASP A 810 47.59 -7.80 -14.30
N ASN A 811 46.31 -7.84 -13.88
CA ASN A 811 45.86 -8.39 -12.59
C ASN A 811 46.42 -7.67 -11.35
N ARG A 812 46.88 -6.41 -11.47
CA ARG A 812 47.37 -5.57 -10.37
C ARG A 812 46.49 -4.33 -10.19
N TYR A 813 46.15 -4.03 -8.93
CA TYR A 813 45.32 -2.89 -8.58
C TYR A 813 46.14 -1.60 -8.52
N ASP A 814 45.63 -0.55 -9.15
CA ASP A 814 46.12 0.81 -9.05
C ASP A 814 44.94 1.76 -8.78
N ALA A 815 44.89 2.31 -7.57
CA ALA A 815 43.85 3.24 -7.15
C ALA A 815 43.91 4.59 -7.91
N THR A 816 45.04 4.90 -8.55
CA THR A 816 45.26 6.16 -9.29
C THR A 816 44.97 6.05 -10.79
N ALA A 817 44.67 4.85 -11.28
CA ALA A 817 44.30 4.63 -12.66
C ALA A 817 43.00 5.37 -13.02
N HIS A 818 42.95 5.88 -14.25
CA HIS A 818 41.82 6.60 -14.83
C HIS A 818 41.17 5.78 -15.94
N LEU A 819 39.98 6.20 -16.37
CA LEU A 819 39.33 5.65 -17.56
C LEU A 819 40.18 5.90 -18.80
N ARG A 820 40.03 5.03 -19.81
CA ARG A 820 40.76 5.14 -21.07
C ARG A 820 40.36 6.41 -21.82
N GLU A 821 41.31 6.98 -22.54
CA GLU A 821 41.02 8.10 -23.45
C GLU A 821 40.29 7.59 -24.70
N LYS A 822 39.53 8.46 -25.36
CA LYS A 822 38.63 8.10 -26.49
C LYS A 822 39.24 7.20 -27.57
N ASN A 823 40.52 7.42 -27.90
CA ASN A 823 41.23 6.71 -28.96
C ASN A 823 42.07 5.52 -28.47
N GLU A 824 42.09 5.26 -27.17
CA GLU A 824 42.77 4.09 -26.61
C GLU A 824 41.91 2.84 -26.76
N PRO A 825 42.52 1.64 -26.80
CA PRO A 825 41.77 0.39 -26.75
C PRO A 825 40.87 0.33 -25.51
N ALA A 826 39.61 -0.06 -25.72
CA ALA A 826 38.65 -0.18 -24.63
C ALA A 826 39.10 -1.23 -23.60
N ILE A 827 38.66 -1.06 -22.35
CA ILE A 827 38.91 -2.03 -21.31
C ILE A 827 38.11 -3.31 -21.60
N LEU A 828 38.80 -4.44 -21.54
CA LEU A 828 38.27 -5.75 -21.91
C LEU A 828 37.88 -6.58 -20.67
N PRO A 829 36.94 -7.54 -20.78
CA PRO A 829 36.56 -8.41 -19.67
C PRO A 829 37.62 -9.45 -19.31
N ARG A 830 37.37 -10.23 -18.24
CA ARG A 830 38.25 -11.29 -17.75
C ARG A 830 37.57 -12.66 -17.81
N VAL A 831 38.39 -13.69 -18.00
CA VAL A 831 38.00 -15.11 -17.85
C VAL A 831 39.08 -15.89 -17.11
N ALA A 832 38.68 -16.78 -16.22
CA ALA A 832 39.58 -17.76 -15.60
C ALA A 832 38.87 -19.12 -15.49
N LYS A 833 39.62 -20.21 -15.59
CA LYS A 833 39.09 -21.54 -15.30
C LYS A 833 38.97 -21.72 -13.79
N LEU A 834 37.83 -22.22 -13.34
CA LEU A 834 37.60 -22.58 -11.94
C LEU A 834 38.24 -23.94 -11.65
N SER A 835 38.82 -24.07 -10.45
CA SER A 835 39.32 -25.35 -9.96
C SER A 835 38.18 -26.34 -9.72
N GLY A 836 38.52 -27.63 -9.69
CA GLY A 836 37.54 -28.70 -9.47
C GLY A 836 36.79 -28.68 -8.13
N ASP A 837 37.17 -27.81 -7.19
CA ASP A 837 36.47 -27.54 -5.93
C ASP A 837 35.43 -26.40 -6.03
N MET A 838 35.36 -25.69 -7.18
CA MET A 838 34.49 -24.55 -7.45
C MET A 838 34.75 -23.32 -6.55
N LYS A 839 35.90 -23.25 -5.88
CA LYS A 839 36.20 -22.19 -4.89
C LYS A 839 37.47 -21.40 -5.16
N SER A 840 38.28 -21.83 -6.12
CA SER A 840 39.49 -21.12 -6.53
C SER A 840 39.65 -21.10 -8.06
N LEU A 841 40.64 -20.35 -8.56
CA LEU A 841 40.96 -20.28 -9.98
C LEU A 841 42.16 -21.18 -10.29
N GLU A 842 42.09 -21.98 -11.36
CA GLU A 842 43.22 -22.82 -11.82
C GLU A 842 44.33 -21.97 -12.47
N ASN A 843 43.96 -20.81 -13.01
CA ASN A 843 44.87 -19.89 -13.68
C ASN A 843 44.55 -18.44 -13.31
N ALA A 844 45.56 -17.57 -13.45
CA ALA A 844 45.35 -16.13 -13.32
C ALA A 844 44.32 -15.66 -14.37
N PRO A 845 43.47 -14.65 -14.05
CA PRO A 845 42.51 -14.12 -15.00
C PRO A 845 43.18 -13.66 -16.30
N LEU A 846 42.59 -14.10 -17.42
CA LEU A 846 43.00 -13.78 -18.77
C LEU A 846 42.08 -12.73 -19.37
N THR A 847 42.62 -11.89 -20.26
CA THR A 847 41.84 -10.85 -20.94
C THR A 847 41.09 -11.43 -22.13
N ILE A 848 39.79 -11.17 -22.20
CA ILE A 848 38.95 -11.60 -23.32
C ILE A 848 39.02 -10.57 -24.44
N LYS A 849 39.49 -10.98 -25.62
CA LYS A 849 39.53 -10.09 -26.79
C LYS A 849 38.17 -10.07 -27.48
N ILE A 850 37.61 -8.87 -27.63
CA ILE A 850 36.38 -8.61 -28.40
C ILE A 850 36.77 -7.81 -29.63
N THR A 851 36.53 -8.36 -30.82
CA THR A 851 36.99 -7.79 -32.08
C THR A 851 35.85 -7.51 -33.05
N ASP A 852 36.12 -6.65 -34.03
CA ASP A 852 35.34 -6.62 -35.27
C ASP A 852 35.71 -7.80 -36.19
N ARG A 853 35.08 -7.86 -37.37
CA ARG A 853 35.29 -8.94 -38.36
C ARG A 853 36.70 -8.97 -38.97
N THR A 854 37.49 -7.90 -38.79
CA THR A 854 38.88 -7.81 -39.25
C THR A 854 39.89 -8.22 -38.18
N GLY A 855 39.42 -8.49 -36.95
CA GLY A 855 40.28 -8.80 -35.80
C GLY A 855 40.74 -7.56 -35.03
N ARG A 856 40.23 -6.36 -35.34
CA ARG A 856 40.56 -5.11 -34.64
C ARG A 856 39.77 -5.02 -33.33
N LEU A 857 40.42 -4.57 -32.26
CA LEU A 857 39.77 -4.22 -31.00
C LEU A 857 39.03 -2.88 -31.10
N TYR A 858 37.96 -2.73 -30.33
CA TYR A 858 37.24 -1.47 -30.21
C TYR A 858 37.99 -0.48 -29.30
N ASN A 859 37.93 0.80 -29.67
CA ASN A 859 38.44 1.88 -28.83
C ASN A 859 37.39 2.36 -27.82
N GLU A 860 37.81 3.07 -26.78
CA GLU A 860 36.93 3.53 -25.69
C GLU A 860 35.75 4.38 -26.18
N GLN A 861 35.90 5.15 -27.27
CA GLN A 861 34.78 5.95 -27.81
C GLN A 861 33.68 5.13 -28.50
N GLU A 862 33.91 3.85 -28.82
CA GLU A 862 32.96 2.98 -29.51
C GLU A 862 31.95 2.38 -28.50
N ASN A 863 31.24 3.26 -27.78
CA ASN A 863 30.35 2.96 -26.65
C ASN A 863 29.19 2.01 -26.99
N ASP A 864 28.82 1.88 -28.26
CA ASP A 864 27.78 0.96 -28.73
C ASP A 864 28.28 -0.48 -28.91
N LYS A 865 29.59 -0.72 -28.75
CA LYS A 865 30.25 -2.02 -28.98
C LYS A 865 31.24 -2.40 -27.90
N ARG A 866 31.84 -1.45 -27.18
CA ARG A 866 32.83 -1.78 -26.14
C ARG A 866 32.17 -2.48 -24.95
N PHE A 867 32.96 -3.25 -24.22
CA PHE A 867 32.53 -3.86 -22.98
C PHE A 867 32.35 -2.80 -21.89
N PHE A 868 31.27 -2.91 -21.12
CA PHE A 868 31.06 -2.11 -19.91
C PHE A 868 30.93 -2.99 -18.68
N GLU A 869 29.97 -3.91 -18.65
CA GLU A 869 29.67 -4.83 -17.53
C GLU A 869 28.76 -6.01 -17.98
N ALA A 870 28.19 -6.77 -17.03
CA ALA A 870 27.16 -7.80 -17.23
C ALA A 870 27.59 -8.94 -18.17
N ALA A 871 28.77 -9.51 -17.94
CA ALA A 871 29.26 -10.64 -18.72
C ALA A 871 28.31 -11.84 -18.61
N TRP A 872 27.91 -12.42 -19.75
CA TRP A 872 27.15 -13.66 -19.79
C TRP A 872 27.64 -14.57 -20.91
N MET A 873 27.82 -15.86 -20.61
CA MET A 873 28.30 -16.86 -21.54
C MET A 873 27.33 -18.02 -21.69
N HIS A 874 27.01 -18.38 -22.93
CA HIS A 874 26.28 -19.61 -23.25
C HIS A 874 26.78 -20.23 -24.57
N LYS A 875 26.41 -21.49 -24.81
CA LYS A 875 26.79 -22.23 -26.02
C LYS A 875 25.58 -22.44 -26.92
N TYR A 876 25.73 -22.20 -28.21
CA TYR A 876 24.70 -22.50 -29.21
C TYR A 876 25.35 -23.10 -30.46
N HIS A 877 24.89 -24.29 -30.85
CA HIS A 877 25.42 -25.07 -31.99
C HIS A 877 26.97 -25.18 -32.02
N GLY A 878 27.56 -25.47 -30.85
CA GLY A 878 29.01 -25.69 -30.72
C GLY A 878 29.87 -24.42 -30.68
N LYS A 879 29.26 -23.24 -30.77
CA LYS A 879 29.95 -21.94 -30.66
C LYS A 879 29.65 -21.27 -29.31
N TYR A 880 30.58 -20.43 -28.86
CA TYR A 880 30.48 -19.68 -27.59
C TYR A 880 29.95 -18.27 -27.85
N TYR A 881 28.89 -17.89 -27.15
CA TYR A 881 28.23 -16.60 -27.27
C TYR A 881 28.52 -15.80 -26.01
N PHE A 882 29.40 -14.80 -26.15
CA PHE A 882 29.72 -13.86 -25.10
C PHE A 882 28.85 -12.61 -25.25
N SER A 883 27.98 -12.36 -24.28
CA SER A 883 27.07 -11.21 -24.26
C SER A 883 27.34 -10.32 -23.07
N TYR A 884 27.08 -9.02 -23.21
CA TYR A 884 27.43 -8.01 -22.23
C TYR A 884 26.63 -6.72 -22.41
N SER A 885 26.61 -5.90 -21.36
CA SER A 885 26.05 -4.56 -21.39
C SER A 885 27.07 -3.55 -21.89
N THR A 886 26.58 -2.56 -22.63
CA THR A 886 27.38 -1.45 -23.18
C THR A 886 27.42 -0.23 -22.25
N GLY A 887 26.71 -0.26 -21.11
CA GLY A 887 26.66 0.87 -20.18
C GLY A 887 26.04 2.09 -20.84
N ASP A 888 26.83 3.03 -21.34
CA ASP A 888 26.38 4.33 -21.89
C ASP A 888 25.22 4.26 -22.90
N THR A 889 25.15 3.20 -23.71
CA THR A 889 24.07 3.04 -24.72
C THR A 889 22.94 2.12 -24.28
N HIS A 890 23.04 1.53 -23.09
CA HIS A 890 22.03 0.65 -22.45
C HIS A 890 21.62 -0.58 -23.26
N ASN A 891 22.41 -0.93 -24.29
CA ASN A 891 22.21 -2.12 -25.10
C ASN A 891 22.82 -3.35 -24.43
N ILE A 892 22.14 -4.49 -24.57
CA ILE A 892 22.78 -5.80 -24.44
C ILE A 892 23.26 -6.22 -25.83
N VAL A 893 24.55 -6.48 -25.96
CA VAL A 893 25.20 -6.89 -27.22
C VAL A 893 25.86 -8.25 -27.08
N TYR A 894 26.32 -8.83 -28.19
CA TYR A 894 27.00 -10.11 -28.16
C TYR A 894 28.06 -10.29 -29.24
N ALA A 895 28.98 -11.21 -28.96
CA ALA A 895 30.08 -11.63 -29.81
C ALA A 895 30.21 -13.17 -29.79
N ILE A 896 30.69 -13.76 -30.88
CA ILE A 896 30.80 -15.22 -31.05
C ILE A 896 32.28 -15.64 -31.17
N GLY A 897 32.63 -16.75 -30.54
CA GLY A 897 33.97 -17.36 -30.61
C GLY A 897 33.94 -18.89 -30.66
N ASP A 898 35.12 -19.47 -30.86
CA ASP A 898 35.34 -20.92 -31.01
C ASP A 898 35.89 -21.60 -29.74
N SER A 899 36.17 -20.81 -28.71
CA SER A 899 36.77 -21.23 -27.44
C SER A 899 36.15 -20.44 -26.30
N PRO A 900 36.06 -21.00 -25.07
CA PRO A 900 35.65 -20.23 -23.89
C PRO A 900 36.57 -19.02 -23.61
N TYR A 901 37.80 -19.02 -24.14
CA TYR A 901 38.75 -17.91 -23.99
C TYR A 901 38.66 -16.84 -25.09
N GLY A 902 37.88 -17.07 -26.15
CA GLY A 902 37.86 -16.21 -27.33
C GLY A 902 39.06 -16.41 -28.26
N PRO A 903 39.38 -15.42 -29.14
CA PRO A 903 38.72 -14.12 -29.26
C PRO A 903 37.24 -14.25 -29.68
N PHE A 904 36.43 -13.24 -29.33
CA PHE A 904 35.02 -13.16 -29.70
C PHE A 904 34.81 -12.05 -30.72
N THR A 905 34.20 -12.38 -31.86
CA THR A 905 33.86 -11.42 -32.91
C THR A 905 32.45 -10.87 -32.69
N TYR A 906 32.32 -9.56 -32.54
CA TYR A 906 31.04 -8.87 -32.34
C TYR A 906 30.04 -9.17 -33.46
N GLN A 907 28.78 -9.41 -33.09
CA GLN A 907 27.72 -9.76 -34.04
C GLN A 907 26.53 -8.80 -34.04
N GLY A 908 26.19 -8.16 -32.92
CA GLY A 908 25.09 -7.20 -32.89
C GLY A 908 24.46 -6.98 -31.52
N VAL A 909 23.29 -6.34 -31.54
CA VAL A 909 22.47 -6.02 -30.36
C VAL A 909 21.46 -7.14 -30.11
N ILE A 910 21.45 -7.71 -28.91
CA ILE A 910 20.42 -8.62 -28.42
C ILE A 910 19.19 -7.82 -27.96
N LEU A 911 19.38 -6.81 -27.11
CA LEU A 911 18.28 -6.02 -26.52
C LEU A 911 18.60 -4.53 -26.62
N LYS A 912 17.68 -3.77 -27.22
CA LYS A 912 17.67 -2.30 -27.27
C LYS A 912 17.48 -1.70 -25.86
N PRO A 913 17.71 -0.39 -25.68
CA PRO A 913 17.56 0.27 -24.39
C PRO A 913 16.20 0.02 -23.75
N VAL A 914 16.21 -0.13 -22.42
CA VAL A 914 15.04 -0.31 -21.55
C VAL A 914 14.71 0.99 -20.84
N GLU A 915 13.67 0.99 -20.01
CA GLU A 915 13.44 2.12 -19.09
C GLU A 915 14.40 2.01 -17.89
N GLY A 916 15.14 3.08 -17.61
CA GLY A 916 16.22 3.10 -16.62
C GLY A 916 17.60 3.25 -17.26
N TRP A 917 18.65 3.41 -16.45
CA TRP A 917 20.02 3.57 -16.94
C TRP A 917 20.70 2.22 -17.20
N THR A 918 21.00 1.38 -16.20
CA THR A 918 21.68 0.11 -16.53
C THR A 918 20.72 -0.96 -17.06
N ASN A 919 21.31 -1.90 -17.80
CA ASN A 919 20.68 -3.13 -18.25
C ASN A 919 21.65 -4.28 -17.99
N HIS A 920 21.15 -5.41 -17.48
CA HIS A 920 21.91 -6.62 -17.17
C HIS A 920 21.01 -7.82 -17.47
N HIS A 921 21.60 -8.93 -17.92
CA HIS A 921 20.84 -10.06 -18.43
C HIS A 921 21.42 -11.43 -18.07
N SER A 922 20.60 -12.44 -18.34
CA SER A 922 21.03 -13.84 -18.51
C SER A 922 20.21 -14.50 -19.62
N ILE A 923 20.80 -15.52 -20.25
CA ILE A 923 20.21 -16.25 -21.37
C ILE A 923 20.26 -17.75 -21.07
N ILE A 924 19.10 -18.41 -21.07
CA ILE A 924 18.98 -19.85 -20.87
C ILE A 924 18.08 -20.52 -21.89
N GLU A 925 18.32 -21.81 -22.11
CA GLU A 925 17.46 -22.68 -22.90
C GLU A 925 16.47 -23.44 -21.99
N ILE A 926 15.18 -23.40 -22.33
CA ILE A 926 14.12 -24.14 -21.66
C ILE A 926 13.26 -24.80 -22.73
N GLY A 927 13.24 -26.13 -22.76
CA GLY A 927 12.39 -26.90 -23.68
C GLY A 927 12.60 -26.54 -25.16
N HIS A 928 13.86 -26.44 -25.59
CA HIS A 928 14.28 -26.05 -26.96
C HIS A 928 13.96 -24.61 -27.38
N LYS A 929 13.56 -23.76 -26.43
CA LYS A 929 13.39 -22.32 -26.64
C LYS A 929 14.40 -21.56 -25.80
N TRP A 930 14.83 -20.41 -26.31
CA TRP A 930 15.77 -19.54 -25.63
C TRP A 930 15.03 -18.36 -25.02
N TYR A 931 15.46 -17.94 -23.83
CA TYR A 931 14.84 -16.83 -23.10
C TYR A 931 15.91 -15.87 -22.62
N LEU A 932 15.60 -14.58 -22.73
CA LEU A 932 16.38 -13.48 -22.17
C LEU A 932 15.68 -13.01 -20.90
N PHE A 933 16.38 -13.12 -19.77
CA PHE A 933 16.02 -12.45 -18.54
C PHE A 933 16.75 -11.12 -18.48
N TYR A 934 16.05 -10.07 -18.08
CA TYR A 934 16.57 -8.69 -18.04
C TYR A 934 15.85 -7.89 -16.94
N HIS A 935 16.20 -6.62 -16.73
CA HIS A 935 15.47 -5.75 -15.81
C HIS A 935 15.14 -4.40 -16.46
N ASP A 936 14.18 -3.69 -15.87
CA ASP A 936 13.91 -2.27 -16.17
C ASP A 936 13.28 -1.59 -14.94
N THR A 937 12.82 -0.34 -15.10
CA THR A 937 12.22 0.44 -14.00
C THR A 937 10.70 0.53 -14.06
N GLN A 938 9.99 -0.38 -14.75
CA GLN A 938 8.53 -0.29 -14.94
C GLN A 938 7.75 -0.04 -13.63
N LEU A 939 8.15 -0.67 -12.53
CA LEU A 939 7.44 -0.56 -11.26
C LEU A 939 7.69 0.76 -10.52
N SER A 940 8.83 1.42 -10.74
CA SER A 940 9.28 2.54 -9.90
C SER A 940 9.55 3.84 -10.66
N GLY A 941 9.93 3.76 -11.94
CA GLY A 941 10.50 4.86 -12.72
C GLY A 941 11.88 5.34 -12.23
N LYS A 942 12.54 4.65 -11.28
CA LYS A 942 13.82 5.06 -10.67
C LYS A 942 14.93 4.07 -11.02
N THR A 943 16.08 4.58 -11.46
CA THR A 943 17.17 3.73 -11.98
C THR A 943 17.75 2.74 -10.97
N HIS A 944 17.61 3.00 -9.66
CA HIS A 944 18.12 2.15 -8.58
C HIS A 944 17.03 1.31 -7.90
N LEU A 945 15.81 1.25 -8.45
CA LEU A 945 14.70 0.44 -7.97
C LEU A 945 14.08 -0.34 -9.12
N ARG A 946 14.79 -1.35 -9.61
CA ARG A 946 14.45 -2.07 -10.84
C ARG A 946 13.56 -3.27 -10.58
N ASN A 947 13.12 -3.90 -11.65
CA ASN A 947 12.36 -5.14 -11.62
C ASN A 947 12.80 -6.10 -12.72
N ILE A 948 12.95 -7.37 -12.39
CA ILE A 948 13.31 -8.41 -13.36
C ILE A 948 12.13 -8.84 -14.25
N LYS A 949 12.45 -9.20 -15.48
CA LYS A 949 11.53 -9.55 -16.57
C LYS A 949 12.12 -10.69 -17.40
N VAL A 950 11.27 -11.29 -18.24
CA VAL A 950 11.68 -12.32 -19.20
C VAL A 950 10.99 -12.16 -20.54
N MET A 951 11.71 -12.44 -21.64
CA MET A 951 11.15 -12.55 -22.98
C MET A 951 11.78 -13.69 -23.77
N GLU A 952 11.08 -14.21 -24.78
CA GLU A 952 11.61 -15.23 -25.70
C GLU A 952 12.68 -14.61 -26.62
N LEU A 953 13.82 -15.30 -26.75
CA LEU A 953 14.92 -14.98 -27.64
C LEU A 953 14.94 -15.95 -28.82
N LYS A 954 15.21 -15.43 -30.02
CA LYS A 954 15.24 -16.24 -31.25
C LYS A 954 16.56 -16.10 -31.98
N TYR A 955 17.07 -17.24 -32.45
CA TYR A 955 18.20 -17.30 -33.36
C TYR A 955 17.71 -17.31 -34.81
N ASN A 956 18.48 -16.63 -35.66
CA ASN A 956 18.40 -16.77 -37.11
C ASN A 956 19.12 -18.05 -37.55
N SER A 957 18.84 -18.48 -38.78
CA SER A 957 19.42 -19.70 -39.35
C SER A 957 20.95 -19.67 -39.47
N ASP A 958 21.56 -18.49 -39.50
CA ASP A 958 23.02 -18.29 -39.56
C ASP A 958 23.68 -18.26 -38.16
N GLY A 959 22.91 -18.47 -37.09
CA GLY A 959 23.39 -18.40 -35.70
C GLY A 959 23.36 -17.00 -35.09
N THR A 960 22.99 -15.96 -35.83
CA THR A 960 22.82 -14.62 -35.22
C THR A 960 21.55 -14.54 -34.37
N ILE A 961 21.50 -13.61 -33.40
CA ILE A 961 20.36 -13.41 -32.50
C ILE A 961 19.50 -12.28 -33.06
N GLN A 962 18.17 -12.45 -33.06
CA GLN A 962 17.23 -11.39 -33.42
C GLN A 962 17.22 -10.29 -32.36
N THR A 963 17.43 -9.04 -32.77
CA THR A 963 17.36 -7.89 -31.86
C THR A 963 15.96 -7.72 -31.29
N LEU A 964 15.90 -7.61 -29.97
CA LEU A 964 14.69 -7.45 -29.16
C LEU A 964 14.51 -5.99 -28.73
N SER A 965 13.28 -5.65 -28.37
CA SER A 965 12.88 -4.40 -27.73
C SER A 965 12.13 -4.73 -26.45
N ALA A 966 12.28 -3.94 -25.38
CA ALA A 966 11.44 -4.05 -24.18
C ALA A 966 10.04 -3.42 -24.39
N PHE A 967 9.86 -2.73 -25.51
CA PHE A 967 8.71 -1.90 -25.83
C PHE A 967 8.02 -2.39 -27.11
N ARG A 968 6.67 -2.42 -27.14
CA ARG A 968 5.80 -2.83 -28.27
C ARG A 968 5.64 -1.93 -29.49
#